data_AF-A0A7X7WNK2-F1
#
_entry.id   AF-A0A7X7WNK2-F1
#
_cell.length_a   1.000
_cell.length_b   1.000
_cell.length_c   1.000
_cell.angle_alpha   90.00
_cell.angle_beta   90.00
_cell.angle_gamma   90.00
#
_symmetry.space_group_name_H-M   'P 1'
#
loop_
_entity.id
_entity.type
_entity.pdbx_description
1 polymer ?
#
loop_
_entity_poly.entity_id
_entity_poly.type
_entity_poly.pdbx_seq_one_letter_code
_entity_poly.pdbx_strand_id
1 'polypeptide(L)'
;MNRKLIFFFLLILAGWRGHASDWIQTLPLTDKILVLYFDDGYIQHYGYHQQSSACVTFNSPLDISKAMLTGSYTISSPDDASFAGGVQPVSVGRKSKGQDFSRKCLWRQSVLYNECHGGATICDNDFIFEHFVYLELPHALQQGKKYVITLSGLATNYNSDTLVFDVTRVRSDAVHVNQIGFLPDAEEKYGYLSAWMGDKGPLDLDDYAGSRFHLIDLSTGQAVFEGTIAKRLDVETAQQKDLPGEPGSPFFSMSDVWECDFSSFTTPGEYVLSVEKIGCSYPFKIGKDIYREAFYHTVRQLYHARTGIALTEPYTKFTRPRTCHPADGKIRFKYTRSKWTDWHSENGDMNTVLSLVDTSVHLTTWGWYQDAGDWDGYYSHTAVPRYLMSIYELYPEKFRDGELNIPESGNGIPDILDEARWLIDYFDRTRGPSGGIAGARIHPDFEDIADGVPSWEDTRNWIISGEDVVTTYTFAGMCAQLAWCYKISGNNTLANSFISKAESAFDWAESHKQQGEDLHNARLYASAWLYKYIGAAVFQNIFKQDYINQSSAEYASENFRWAVYAFATCNQGNIDANQKTTCINQVKSIADADVVDPATKRSFRAGFNWTYPMLVGQATTPMVFPAVVAYKITGDKKYLTAIETTVDYFMGGNPLNMLWMTGYGDHHPEQVMHLDTWFSNRDEFIPGIIPYGPTYIGRDWMPNNGPWASEFALCRVYPSKELWPGHEMYFENRYCPPTNEFTIHQNTAPAAAVLGFLCDTASGQWAPNEPPSVIFTGPDKATLQPGSTVMFTVQVSDNDGYVTRVEYFNNKHKIGQSAAPPFSFTWKNLPSGPYAIEAVVYDNEGARGKSVLGQTSAPAITSNDGTGLKVFPNPGHNMVYFEFDVEKPSDAVCSIYSADGKLVRSWNVKNLAHGLQRLAFNLSELPLVPGQYLCAVDTTIPGNKRKLAWLIIQ
;
A
#
# COMPACT_ATOMS: atom_id res chain seq x y z
N MET A 1 -24.17 40.88 -53.34
CA MET A 1 -24.51 40.64 -51.93
C MET A 1 -24.27 39.17 -51.63
N ASN A 2 -23.23 38.90 -50.85
CA ASN A 2 -22.44 37.68 -50.93
C ASN A 2 -22.88 36.60 -49.92
N ARG A 3 -22.91 35.36 -50.41
CA ARG A 3 -23.11 34.07 -49.73
C ARG A 3 -22.10 33.72 -48.61
N LYS A 4 -21.44 34.71 -47.99
CA LYS A 4 -20.40 34.51 -46.96
C LYS A 4 -20.92 34.59 -45.52
N LEU A 5 -22.18 34.96 -45.29
CA LEU A 5 -22.73 35.08 -43.92
C LEU A 5 -23.41 33.82 -43.37
N ILE A 6 -23.69 32.80 -44.18
CA ILE A 6 -24.40 31.59 -43.72
C ILE A 6 -23.44 30.47 -43.26
N PHE A 7 -22.16 30.53 -43.64
CA PHE A 7 -21.18 29.53 -43.20
C PHE A 7 -20.52 29.83 -41.83
N PHE A 8 -20.68 31.05 -41.30
CA PHE A 8 -20.07 31.44 -40.02
C PHE A 8 -20.98 31.24 -38.81
N PHE A 9 -22.28 30.99 -39.02
CA PHE A 9 -23.23 30.71 -37.92
C PHE A 9 -23.45 29.21 -37.66
N LEU A 10 -22.95 28.32 -38.52
CA LEU A 10 -23.04 26.85 -38.35
C LEU A 10 -21.77 26.22 -37.76
N LEU A 11 -20.68 26.98 -37.58
CA LEU A 11 -19.42 26.50 -36.99
C LEU A 11 -19.19 26.91 -35.53
N ILE A 12 -20.06 27.77 -34.96
CA ILE A 12 -20.01 28.15 -33.53
C ILE A 12 -20.98 27.32 -32.67
N LEU A 13 -21.86 26.51 -33.28
CA LEU A 13 -22.76 25.59 -32.58
C LEU A 13 -22.30 24.12 -32.60
N ALA A 14 -21.09 23.84 -33.10
CA ALA A 14 -20.55 22.47 -33.20
C ALA A 14 -19.36 22.18 -32.27
N GLY A 15 -19.03 23.09 -31.34
CA GLY A 15 -17.82 23.00 -30.51
C GLY A 15 -18.02 22.66 -29.04
N TRP A 16 -19.23 22.79 -28.49
CA TRP A 16 -19.52 22.47 -27.08
C TRP A 16 -20.63 21.43 -27.03
N ARG A 17 -20.33 20.18 -27.41
CA ARG A 17 -21.03 19.07 -26.75
C ARG A 17 -20.42 19.01 -25.37
N GLY A 18 -21.19 19.35 -24.34
CA GLY A 18 -20.76 19.14 -22.96
C GLY A 18 -20.30 17.70 -22.83
N HIS A 19 -19.07 17.50 -22.38
CA HIS A 19 -18.60 16.16 -22.03
C HIS A 19 -19.42 15.68 -20.83
N ALA A 20 -19.85 14.42 -20.87
CA ALA A 20 -20.56 13.73 -19.79
C ALA A 20 -19.62 12.70 -19.16
N SER A 21 -19.93 12.31 -17.92
CA SER A 21 -19.20 11.36 -17.08
C SER A 21 -18.76 10.12 -17.84
N ASP A 22 -17.60 9.56 -17.52
CA ASP A 22 -17.11 8.36 -18.17
C ASP A 22 -17.74 7.13 -17.52
N TRP A 23 -18.26 6.23 -18.34
CA TRP A 23 -18.67 4.91 -17.87
C TRP A 23 -17.42 4.05 -17.61
N ILE A 24 -17.38 3.38 -16.47
CA ILE A 24 -16.21 2.57 -16.05
C ILE A 24 -16.47 1.08 -16.26
N GLN A 25 -17.58 0.57 -15.71
CA GLN A 25 -17.96 -0.85 -15.82
C GLN A 25 -19.44 -1.08 -15.44
N THR A 26 -19.97 -2.24 -15.82
CA THR A 26 -21.27 -2.76 -15.37
C THR A 26 -21.06 -4.13 -14.73
N LEU A 27 -21.61 -4.34 -13.54
CA LEU A 27 -21.52 -5.61 -12.82
C LEU A 27 -22.88 -6.02 -12.26
N PRO A 28 -23.18 -7.31 -12.10
CA PRO A 28 -24.31 -7.75 -11.29
C PRO A 28 -24.00 -7.54 -9.81
N LEU A 29 -24.99 -7.08 -9.04
CA LEU A 29 -25.09 -7.40 -7.62
C LEU A 29 -25.79 -8.74 -7.44
N THR A 30 -26.88 -8.93 -8.20
CA THR A 30 -27.62 -10.20 -8.30
C THR A 30 -28.08 -10.41 -9.75
N ASP A 31 -28.76 -11.52 -10.01
CA ASP A 31 -29.49 -11.77 -11.26
C ASP A 31 -30.62 -10.76 -11.51
N LYS A 32 -31.01 -9.95 -10.52
CA LYS A 32 -32.06 -8.92 -10.67
C LYS A 32 -31.54 -7.49 -10.53
N ILE A 33 -30.30 -7.29 -10.12
CA ILE A 33 -29.75 -5.96 -9.84
C ILE A 33 -28.40 -5.81 -10.52
N LEU A 34 -28.28 -4.79 -11.37
CA LEU A 34 -26.99 -4.36 -11.93
C LEU A 34 -26.51 -3.10 -11.21
N VAL A 35 -25.19 -2.96 -11.08
CA VAL A 35 -24.52 -1.71 -10.69
C VAL A 35 -23.69 -1.20 -11.87
N LEU A 36 -23.86 0.08 -12.19
CA LEU A 36 -23.11 0.79 -13.23
C LEU A 36 -22.22 1.82 -12.55
N TYR A 37 -20.95 1.83 -12.92
CA TYR A 37 -19.94 2.74 -12.41
C TYR A 37 -19.71 3.88 -13.39
N PHE A 38 -19.72 5.11 -12.87
CA PHE A 38 -19.36 6.31 -13.62
C PHE A 38 -18.33 7.14 -12.85
N ASP A 39 -17.43 7.80 -13.58
CA ASP A 39 -16.43 8.71 -13.04
C ASP A 39 -16.53 10.06 -13.74
N ASP A 40 -16.66 11.13 -12.94
CA ASP A 40 -16.76 12.49 -13.44
C ASP A 40 -15.43 13.02 -14.02
N GLY A 41 -14.29 12.36 -13.79
CA GLY A 41 -13.04 12.69 -14.46
C GLY A 41 -11.79 12.45 -13.60
N TYR A 42 -10.86 13.39 -13.57
CA TYR A 42 -9.63 13.25 -12.77
C TYR A 42 -8.95 14.59 -12.46
N ILE A 43 -8.05 14.59 -11.48
CA ILE A 43 -7.19 15.72 -11.17
C ILE A 43 -5.75 15.38 -11.55
N GLN A 44 -5.15 16.23 -12.38
CA GLN A 44 -3.72 16.25 -12.57
C GLN A 44 -3.11 17.01 -11.39
N HIS A 45 -2.55 16.27 -10.44
CA HIS A 45 -1.88 16.85 -9.28
C HIS A 45 -0.56 17.55 -9.65
N TYR A 46 -0.16 18.51 -8.82
CA TYR A 46 1.17 19.09 -8.86
C TYR A 46 2.24 18.05 -8.50
N GLY A 47 3.42 18.19 -9.09
CA GLY A 47 4.55 17.29 -8.89
C GLY A 47 5.84 18.01 -8.50
N TYR A 48 6.98 17.43 -8.91
CA TYR A 48 8.32 17.93 -8.63
C TYR A 48 8.49 19.42 -9.03
N HIS A 49 8.92 20.23 -8.06
CA HIS A 49 9.12 21.70 -8.16
C HIS A 49 7.89 22.50 -8.58
N GLN A 50 6.70 21.94 -8.43
CA GLN A 50 5.44 22.63 -8.67
C GLN A 50 4.78 23.02 -7.35
N GLN A 51 4.07 24.14 -7.37
CA GLN A 51 3.23 24.58 -6.25
C GLN A 51 1.85 23.91 -6.35
N SER A 52 1.13 23.79 -5.23
CA SER A 52 -0.20 23.16 -5.23
C SER A 52 -1.20 23.81 -6.20
N SER A 53 -1.04 25.11 -6.50
CA SER A 53 -1.82 25.85 -7.49
C SER A 53 -1.68 25.31 -8.92
N ALA A 54 -0.72 24.43 -9.18
CA ALA A 54 -0.50 23.81 -10.48
C ALA A 54 -1.43 22.62 -10.76
N CYS A 55 -2.28 22.20 -9.82
CA CYS A 55 -3.25 21.15 -10.13
C CYS A 55 -4.17 21.59 -11.28
N VAL A 56 -4.59 20.65 -12.11
CA VAL A 56 -5.58 20.89 -13.18
C VAL A 56 -6.70 19.87 -13.03
N THR A 57 -7.94 20.33 -13.10
CA THR A 57 -9.11 19.47 -12.88
C THR A 57 -9.82 19.25 -14.20
N PHE A 58 -10.05 17.99 -14.54
CA PHE A 58 -10.82 17.57 -15.71
C PHE A 58 -12.11 16.97 -15.18
N ASN A 59 -13.20 17.73 -15.23
CA ASN A 59 -14.48 17.33 -14.66
C ASN A 59 -15.60 17.44 -15.71
N SER A 60 -16.28 16.32 -15.94
CA SER A 60 -17.43 16.13 -16.83
C SER A 60 -18.55 15.44 -16.04
N PRO A 61 -19.33 16.18 -15.24
CA PRO A 61 -20.25 15.56 -14.28
C PRO A 61 -21.33 14.66 -14.89
N LEU A 62 -21.73 13.62 -14.16
CA LEU A 62 -22.89 12.81 -14.50
C LEU A 62 -24.17 13.65 -14.41
N ASP A 63 -25.01 13.61 -15.45
CA ASP A 63 -26.36 14.18 -15.38
C ASP A 63 -27.22 13.31 -14.46
N ILE A 64 -27.19 13.62 -13.16
CA ILE A 64 -27.92 12.86 -12.12
C ILE A 64 -29.42 12.83 -12.40
N SER A 65 -30.00 13.93 -12.89
CA SER A 65 -31.43 14.00 -13.18
C SER A 65 -31.83 13.01 -14.27
N LYS A 66 -30.96 12.82 -15.26
CA LYS A 66 -31.15 11.82 -16.32
C LYS A 66 -30.78 10.42 -15.85
N ALA A 67 -29.69 10.24 -15.12
CA ALA A 67 -29.22 8.95 -14.62
C ALA A 67 -30.25 8.27 -13.71
N MET A 68 -31.08 9.02 -13.00
CA MET A 68 -32.14 8.48 -12.13
C MET A 68 -33.44 8.11 -12.85
N LEU A 69 -33.53 8.31 -14.18
CA LEU A 69 -34.69 7.89 -14.96
C LEU A 69 -34.52 6.46 -15.47
N THR A 70 -35.51 5.60 -15.24
CA THR A 70 -35.53 4.24 -15.81
C THR A 70 -35.42 4.26 -17.34
N GLY A 71 -36.06 5.25 -18.00
CA GLY A 71 -36.02 5.45 -19.44
C GLY A 71 -34.66 5.84 -20.03
N SER A 72 -33.67 6.15 -19.20
CA SER A 72 -32.28 6.36 -19.65
C SER A 72 -31.58 5.05 -20.00
N TYR A 73 -32.12 3.91 -19.55
CA TYR A 73 -31.54 2.59 -19.74
C TYR A 73 -32.43 1.71 -20.61
N THR A 74 -31.81 0.87 -21.43
CA THR A 74 -32.51 -0.22 -22.12
C THR A 74 -31.62 -1.46 -22.10
N ILE A 75 -32.13 -2.53 -21.50
CA ILE A 75 -31.45 -3.82 -21.40
C ILE A 75 -32.09 -4.76 -22.43
N SER A 76 -31.31 -5.23 -23.37
CA SER A 76 -31.76 -6.19 -24.39
C SER A 76 -30.89 -7.43 -24.38
N SER A 77 -31.43 -8.55 -24.84
CA SER A 77 -30.67 -9.79 -24.97
C SER A 77 -31.01 -10.49 -26.27
N PRO A 78 -30.01 -10.99 -27.02
CA PRO A 78 -30.25 -11.82 -28.19
C PRO A 78 -30.61 -13.28 -27.82
N ASP A 79 -30.30 -13.72 -26.61
CA ASP A 79 -30.44 -15.11 -26.14
C ASP A 79 -31.42 -15.28 -24.97
N ASP A 80 -32.00 -14.18 -24.46
CA ASP A 80 -33.06 -14.17 -23.46
C ASP A 80 -34.37 -13.56 -23.98
N ALA A 81 -35.38 -14.42 -24.15
CA ALA A 81 -36.71 -14.02 -24.63
C ALA A 81 -37.39 -12.97 -23.74
N SER A 82 -37.10 -12.96 -22.43
CA SER A 82 -37.61 -11.94 -21.49
C SER A 82 -37.09 -10.54 -21.78
N PHE A 83 -36.02 -10.42 -22.59
CA PHE A 83 -35.35 -9.17 -22.94
C PHE A 83 -35.31 -8.91 -24.48
N ALA A 84 -36.04 -9.70 -25.29
CA ALA A 84 -35.93 -9.73 -26.75
C ALA A 84 -36.40 -8.45 -27.49
N GLY A 85 -36.87 -7.43 -26.78
CA GLY A 85 -37.28 -6.12 -27.34
C GLY A 85 -36.63 -4.91 -26.70
N GLY A 86 -35.71 -5.12 -25.75
CA GLY A 86 -35.25 -4.07 -24.85
C GLY A 86 -36.28 -3.80 -23.76
N VAL A 87 -35.87 -3.95 -22.50
CA VAL A 87 -36.68 -3.63 -21.32
C VAL A 87 -36.02 -2.52 -20.53
N GLN A 88 -36.83 -1.75 -19.82
CA GLN A 88 -36.35 -0.74 -18.88
C GLN A 88 -36.26 -1.36 -17.48
N PRO A 89 -35.35 -0.87 -16.62
CA PRO A 89 -35.36 -1.24 -15.21
C PRO A 89 -36.68 -0.80 -14.54
N VAL A 90 -37.08 -1.54 -13.51
CA VAL A 90 -38.26 -1.25 -12.69
C VAL A 90 -38.01 0.00 -11.85
N SER A 91 -36.79 0.16 -11.36
CA SER A 91 -36.39 1.31 -10.58
C SER A 91 -34.88 1.56 -10.69
N VAL A 92 -34.46 2.77 -10.33
CA VAL A 92 -33.06 3.20 -10.31
C VAL A 92 -32.73 3.75 -8.93
N GLY A 93 -31.60 3.34 -8.37
CA GLY A 93 -31.01 3.88 -7.15
C GLY A 93 -29.60 4.39 -7.40
N ARG A 94 -29.01 5.11 -6.45
CA ARG A 94 -27.59 5.46 -6.51
C ARG A 94 -26.92 5.66 -5.16
N LYS A 95 -25.59 5.52 -5.18
CA LYS A 95 -24.69 6.22 -4.25
C LYS A 95 -23.60 6.97 -5.03
N SER A 96 -22.98 7.96 -4.41
CA SER A 96 -21.91 8.77 -5.03
C SER A 96 -20.95 9.27 -3.96
N LYS A 97 -19.65 9.25 -4.22
CA LYS A 97 -18.66 9.79 -3.27
C LYS A 97 -17.49 10.45 -4.01
N GLY A 98 -16.78 11.36 -3.34
CA GLY A 98 -15.56 11.94 -3.90
C GLY A 98 -14.47 10.89 -4.08
N GLN A 99 -13.81 10.88 -5.23
CA GLN A 99 -12.73 9.95 -5.58
C GLN A 99 -11.39 10.66 -5.74
N ASP A 100 -11.38 11.93 -6.16
CA ASP A 100 -10.14 12.68 -6.33
C ASP A 100 -10.32 14.10 -5.80
N PHE A 101 -9.28 14.66 -5.18
CA PHE A 101 -9.34 15.93 -4.47
C PHE A 101 -8.12 16.77 -4.82
N SER A 102 -8.33 18.06 -5.11
CA SER A 102 -7.24 19.00 -5.40
C SER A 102 -6.78 19.72 -4.13
N ARG A 103 -5.57 20.29 -4.21
CA ARG A 103 -4.98 21.13 -3.16
C ARG A 103 -4.67 22.54 -3.70
N LYS A 104 -5.38 22.99 -4.74
CA LYS A 104 -5.07 24.26 -5.44
C LYS A 104 -5.08 25.47 -4.52
N CYS A 105 -5.96 25.45 -3.54
CA CYS A 105 -6.20 26.54 -2.62
C CYS A 105 -5.84 26.08 -1.22
N LEU A 106 -4.66 26.52 -0.76
CA LEU A 106 -3.99 26.00 0.42
C LEU A 106 -4.00 26.93 1.63
N TRP A 107 -4.02 26.26 2.78
CA TRP A 107 -3.60 26.62 4.14
C TRP A 107 -4.13 27.91 4.77
N ARG A 108 -4.87 27.69 5.86
CA ARG A 108 -5.23 28.69 6.88
C ARG A 108 -6.05 29.85 6.32
N GLN A 109 -7.36 29.65 6.27
CA GLN A 109 -8.25 30.71 6.71
C GLN A 109 -9.55 30.12 7.26
N SER A 110 -9.57 30.10 8.59
CA SER A 110 -10.73 29.85 9.41
C SER A 110 -11.83 30.84 9.07
N VAL A 111 -12.93 30.33 8.53
CA VAL A 111 -14.23 30.83 8.94
C VAL A 111 -15.02 29.60 9.39
N LEU A 112 -15.32 29.56 10.69
CA LEU A 112 -16.32 28.67 11.25
C LEU A 112 -17.59 28.83 10.41
N TYR A 113 -18.02 27.80 9.68
CA TYR A 113 -19.41 27.76 9.25
C TYR A 113 -19.95 26.34 9.16
N ASN A 114 -21.12 26.23 9.76
CA ASN A 114 -21.88 25.03 10.05
C ASN A 114 -22.59 24.54 8.78
N GLU A 115 -22.76 23.22 8.75
CA GLU A 115 -23.34 22.39 7.70
C GLU A 115 -22.55 22.51 6.40
N CYS A 116 -21.96 21.44 5.86
CA CYS A 116 -21.64 21.11 4.45
C CYS A 116 -21.51 22.19 3.32
N HIS A 117 -21.39 23.49 3.59
CA HIS A 117 -21.93 24.58 2.76
C HIS A 117 -20.86 25.56 2.28
N GLY A 118 -20.93 25.86 0.99
CA GLY A 118 -20.38 27.09 0.43
C GLY A 118 -21.06 28.33 1.03
N GLY A 119 -20.21 29.31 1.40
CA GLY A 119 -20.55 30.71 1.69
C GLY A 119 -19.66 31.25 2.84
N ALA A 120 -18.79 32.25 2.69
CA ALA A 120 -18.52 33.20 1.62
C ALA A 120 -17.00 33.28 1.31
N THR A 121 -16.67 32.94 0.06
CA THR A 121 -15.52 33.37 -0.76
C THR A 121 -14.08 33.24 -0.20
N ILE A 122 -13.51 32.04 -0.19
CA ILE A 122 -12.06 31.79 -0.38
C ILE A 122 -11.92 30.41 -1.07
N CYS A 123 -11.81 30.39 -2.41
CA CYS A 123 -11.56 29.24 -3.30
C CYS A 123 -11.94 27.82 -2.81
N ASP A 124 -12.98 27.21 -3.40
CA ASP A 124 -13.35 25.80 -3.19
C ASP A 124 -12.31 24.90 -3.87
N ASN A 125 -11.67 23.99 -3.12
CA ASN A 125 -10.79 23.01 -3.73
C ASN A 125 -11.63 22.09 -4.62
N ASP A 126 -11.22 21.92 -5.87
CA ASP A 126 -11.90 21.03 -6.80
C ASP A 126 -11.82 19.58 -6.32
N PHE A 127 -12.84 18.78 -6.67
CA PHE A 127 -12.89 17.35 -6.45
C PHE A 127 -13.65 16.67 -7.61
N ILE A 128 -13.51 15.36 -7.72
CA ILE A 128 -14.18 14.51 -8.70
C ILE A 128 -15.06 13.49 -7.97
N PHE A 129 -16.27 13.26 -8.48
CA PHE A 129 -17.15 12.20 -7.99
C PHE A 129 -16.96 10.91 -8.77
N GLU A 130 -17.07 9.80 -8.04
CA GLU A 130 -17.51 8.54 -8.61
C GLU A 130 -18.99 8.29 -8.27
N HIS A 131 -19.67 7.56 -9.15
CA HIS A 131 -21.08 7.23 -9.03
C HIS A 131 -21.34 5.74 -9.23
N PHE A 132 -22.23 5.21 -8.40
CA PHE A 132 -22.72 3.84 -8.43
C PHE A 132 -24.22 3.91 -8.69
N VAL A 133 -24.67 3.50 -9.88
CA VAL A 133 -26.08 3.52 -10.26
C VAL A 133 -26.63 2.10 -10.29
N TYR A 134 -27.65 1.84 -9.47
CA TYR A 134 -28.26 0.53 -9.32
C TYR A 134 -29.52 0.42 -10.17
N LEU A 135 -29.59 -0.62 -11.01
CA LEU A 135 -30.74 -0.91 -11.87
C LEU A 135 -31.44 -2.18 -11.38
N GLU A 136 -32.65 -2.04 -10.86
CA GLU A 136 -33.51 -3.20 -10.56
C GLU A 136 -34.20 -3.66 -11.85
N LEU A 137 -33.99 -4.90 -12.24
CA LEU A 137 -34.48 -5.47 -13.49
C LEU A 137 -35.87 -6.08 -13.33
N PRO A 138 -36.74 -6.01 -14.36
CA PRO A 138 -38.08 -6.62 -14.32
C PRO A 138 -38.05 -8.15 -14.39
N HIS A 139 -36.93 -8.72 -14.84
CA HIS A 139 -36.72 -10.15 -15.01
C HIS A 139 -35.31 -10.52 -14.54
N ALA A 140 -35.16 -11.72 -14.00
CA ALA A 140 -33.86 -12.25 -13.63
C ALA A 140 -33.00 -12.56 -14.88
N LEU A 141 -31.72 -12.22 -14.82
CA LEU A 141 -30.69 -12.64 -15.75
C LEU A 141 -30.51 -14.17 -15.65
N GLN A 142 -30.14 -14.80 -16.77
CA GLN A 142 -29.97 -16.23 -16.87
C GLN A 142 -28.52 -16.59 -17.16
N GLN A 143 -28.05 -17.66 -16.52
CA GLN A 143 -26.68 -18.15 -16.64
C GLN A 143 -26.25 -18.34 -18.10
N GLY A 144 -25.07 -17.79 -18.44
CA GLY A 144 -24.42 -17.87 -19.74
C GLY A 144 -25.00 -16.94 -20.83
N LYS A 145 -26.04 -16.16 -20.51
CA LYS A 145 -26.70 -15.28 -21.49
C LYS A 145 -26.05 -13.91 -21.59
N LYS A 146 -26.22 -13.29 -22.76
CA LYS A 146 -25.67 -11.99 -23.10
C LYS A 146 -26.71 -10.88 -22.96
N TYR A 147 -26.34 -9.79 -22.32
CA TYR A 147 -27.18 -8.61 -22.12
C TYR A 147 -26.46 -7.37 -22.62
N VAL A 148 -27.16 -6.53 -23.38
CA VAL A 148 -26.68 -5.25 -23.89
C VAL A 148 -27.40 -4.14 -23.13
N ILE A 149 -26.65 -3.34 -22.39
CA ILE A 149 -27.14 -2.24 -21.56
C ILE A 149 -26.87 -0.93 -22.29
N THR A 150 -27.90 -0.24 -22.77
CA THR A 150 -27.77 1.05 -23.48
C THR A 150 -27.90 2.21 -22.50
N LEU A 151 -27.00 3.19 -22.56
CA LEU A 151 -26.85 4.30 -21.60
C LEU A 151 -27.43 5.65 -22.08
N SER A 152 -28.10 5.68 -23.24
CA SER A 152 -28.82 6.83 -23.81
C SER A 152 -28.11 8.20 -23.69
N GLY A 153 -26.79 8.24 -23.88
CA GLY A 153 -25.97 9.45 -23.76
C GLY A 153 -25.76 9.95 -22.32
N LEU A 154 -25.63 9.04 -21.35
CA LEU A 154 -25.13 9.34 -20.00
C LEU A 154 -23.60 9.38 -19.93
N ALA A 155 -22.91 8.69 -20.84
CA ALA A 155 -21.46 8.67 -20.92
C ALA A 155 -20.93 9.07 -22.30
N THR A 156 -19.73 9.64 -22.34
CA THR A 156 -19.09 10.05 -23.60
C THR A 156 -18.19 8.98 -24.20
N ASN A 157 -17.56 8.16 -23.37
CA ASN A 157 -16.71 7.06 -23.81
C ASN A 157 -17.52 5.84 -24.31
N TYR A 158 -18.73 5.62 -23.77
CA TYR A 158 -19.60 4.48 -24.12
C TYR A 158 -21.09 4.86 -24.20
N ASN A 159 -21.81 4.33 -25.19
CA ASN A 159 -23.27 4.44 -25.26
C ASN A 159 -24.00 3.12 -24.96
N SER A 160 -23.26 2.01 -24.91
CA SER A 160 -23.79 0.71 -24.50
C SER A 160 -22.69 -0.20 -24.00
N ASP A 161 -22.97 -0.99 -22.98
CA ASP A 161 -22.11 -2.05 -22.48
C ASP A 161 -22.72 -3.44 -22.77
N THR A 162 -21.89 -4.48 -22.71
CA THR A 162 -22.28 -5.88 -22.90
C THR A 162 -21.83 -6.71 -21.71
N LEU A 163 -22.80 -7.28 -21.00
CA LEU A 163 -22.59 -8.20 -19.90
C LEU A 163 -22.91 -9.64 -20.35
N VAL A 164 -22.03 -10.59 -20.10
CA VAL A 164 -22.38 -12.02 -20.13
C VAL A 164 -22.58 -12.45 -18.68
N PHE A 165 -23.81 -12.82 -18.32
CA PHE A 165 -24.11 -13.24 -16.96
C PHE A 165 -23.72 -14.70 -16.76
N ASP A 166 -22.43 -14.93 -16.53
CA ASP A 166 -21.86 -16.23 -16.17
C ASP A 166 -21.30 -16.13 -14.76
N VAL A 167 -22.01 -16.66 -13.76
CA VAL A 167 -21.64 -16.54 -12.34
C VAL A 167 -20.27 -17.12 -11.99
N THR A 168 -19.67 -17.94 -12.88
CA THR A 168 -18.34 -18.50 -12.69
C THR A 168 -17.21 -17.55 -13.11
N ARG A 169 -17.54 -16.44 -13.78
CA ARG A 169 -16.58 -15.52 -14.40
C ARG A 169 -16.91 -14.04 -14.19
N VAL A 170 -18.19 -13.70 -14.01
CA VAL A 170 -18.64 -12.33 -13.84
C VAL A 170 -18.59 -11.97 -12.36
N ARG A 171 -17.74 -11.00 -12.01
CA ARG A 171 -17.62 -10.53 -10.63
C ARG A 171 -18.92 -9.89 -10.16
N SER A 172 -19.26 -10.09 -8.90
CA SER A 172 -20.27 -9.30 -8.20
C SER A 172 -19.63 -8.55 -7.03
N ASP A 173 -19.99 -7.28 -6.86
CA ASP A 173 -19.59 -6.47 -5.70
C ASP A 173 -20.15 -6.99 -4.39
N ALA A 174 -21.21 -7.79 -4.46
CA ALA A 174 -21.78 -8.42 -3.29
C ALA A 174 -20.94 -9.60 -2.78
N VAL A 175 -19.89 -10.06 -3.47
CA VAL A 175 -19.09 -11.23 -3.05
C VAL A 175 -17.72 -10.79 -2.53
N HIS A 176 -17.49 -10.95 -1.23
CA HIS A 176 -16.26 -10.55 -0.55
C HIS A 176 -15.44 -11.76 -0.10
N VAL A 177 -14.15 -11.76 -0.40
CA VAL A 177 -13.20 -12.81 0.02
C VAL A 177 -11.86 -12.17 0.36
N ASN A 178 -11.04 -12.87 1.14
CA ASN A 178 -9.61 -12.60 1.17
C ASN A 178 -9.04 -12.79 -0.24
N GLN A 179 -8.60 -11.70 -0.88
CA GLN A 179 -8.12 -11.69 -2.27
C GLN A 179 -6.78 -12.38 -2.43
N ILE A 180 -5.96 -12.45 -1.37
CA ILE A 180 -4.68 -13.17 -1.44
C ILE A 180 -4.88 -14.67 -1.18
N GLY A 181 -5.90 -15.01 -0.38
CA GLY A 181 -6.37 -16.37 -0.22
C GLY A 181 -6.39 -16.92 1.20
N PHE A 182 -6.42 -18.24 1.32
CA PHE A 182 -6.54 -18.93 2.61
C PHE A 182 -5.48 -20.02 2.80
N LEU A 183 -5.04 -20.22 4.05
CA LEU A 183 -4.17 -21.34 4.38
C LEU A 183 -4.97 -22.66 4.28
N PRO A 184 -4.38 -23.75 3.71
CA PRO A 184 -5.04 -25.05 3.63
C PRO A 184 -5.59 -25.53 4.96
N ASP A 185 -4.85 -25.30 6.05
CA ASP A 185 -5.13 -25.79 7.40
C ASP A 185 -5.81 -24.75 8.32
N ALA A 186 -6.17 -23.58 7.80
CA ALA A 186 -7.01 -22.61 8.53
C ALA A 186 -8.33 -23.27 8.98
N GLU A 187 -8.68 -23.13 10.25
CA GLU A 187 -9.87 -23.78 10.83
C GLU A 187 -11.18 -23.22 10.27
N GLU A 188 -11.14 -21.94 9.89
CA GLU A 188 -12.27 -21.19 9.38
C GLU A 188 -11.87 -20.51 8.07
N LYS A 189 -12.65 -20.73 7.01
CA LYS A 189 -12.51 -20.07 5.71
C LYS A 189 -13.88 -19.67 5.18
N TYR A 190 -14.07 -18.37 5.03
CA TYR A 190 -15.35 -17.77 4.66
C TYR A 190 -15.21 -16.83 3.47
N GLY A 191 -16.22 -16.86 2.61
CA GLY A 191 -16.58 -15.71 1.79
C GLY A 191 -17.84 -15.07 2.35
N TYR A 192 -18.02 -13.77 2.12
CA TYR A 192 -19.16 -13.02 2.62
C TYR A 192 -20.01 -12.48 1.48
N LEU A 193 -21.32 -12.33 1.74
CA LEU A 193 -22.21 -11.59 0.84
C LEU A 193 -22.84 -10.40 1.55
N SER A 194 -22.67 -9.21 0.99
CA SER A 194 -23.26 -7.98 1.49
C SER A 194 -23.16 -6.88 0.43
N ALA A 195 -24.06 -5.91 0.44
CA ALA A 195 -23.88 -4.66 -0.31
C ALA A 195 -24.80 -3.58 0.24
N TRP A 196 -24.34 -2.33 0.24
CA TRP A 196 -25.17 -1.17 0.53
C TRP A 196 -25.35 -0.32 -0.73
N MET A 197 -26.61 -0.14 -1.14
CA MET A 197 -26.99 0.42 -2.45
C MET A 197 -27.38 1.90 -2.40
N GLY A 198 -26.86 2.66 -1.42
CA GLY A 198 -27.14 4.09 -1.34
C GLY A 198 -28.56 4.40 -0.88
N ASP A 199 -29.26 5.20 -1.69
CA ASP A 199 -30.67 5.57 -1.43
C ASP A 199 -31.65 4.39 -1.54
N LYS A 200 -31.18 3.21 -1.93
CA LYS A 200 -31.91 1.95 -1.89
C LYS A 200 -31.72 1.15 -0.60
N GLY A 201 -30.79 1.54 0.27
CA GLY A 201 -30.49 0.81 1.50
C GLY A 201 -29.72 -0.49 1.27
N PRO A 202 -29.73 -1.41 2.25
CA PRO A 202 -28.98 -2.67 2.15
C PRO A 202 -29.58 -3.62 1.11
N LEU A 203 -28.71 -4.43 0.50
CA LEU A 203 -29.11 -5.51 -0.39
C LEU A 203 -29.86 -6.60 0.39
N ASP A 204 -31.09 -6.89 -0.02
CA ASP A 204 -31.90 -7.98 0.51
C ASP A 204 -31.56 -9.29 -0.21
N LEU A 205 -31.11 -10.28 0.56
CA LEU A 205 -30.76 -11.61 0.08
C LEU A 205 -31.66 -12.72 0.65
N ASP A 206 -32.76 -12.40 1.32
CA ASP A 206 -33.67 -13.40 1.90
C ASP A 206 -34.24 -14.34 0.83
N ASP A 207 -34.58 -13.82 -0.35
CA ASP A 207 -35.03 -14.59 -1.52
C ASP A 207 -33.93 -15.51 -2.11
N TYR A 208 -32.68 -15.32 -1.70
CA TYR A 208 -31.52 -16.10 -2.13
C TYR A 208 -31.10 -17.14 -1.09
N ALA A 209 -31.75 -17.19 0.08
CA ALA A 209 -31.43 -18.14 1.15
C ALA A 209 -31.35 -19.58 0.63
N GLY A 210 -30.24 -20.27 0.95
CA GLY A 210 -30.00 -21.64 0.49
C GLY A 210 -29.56 -21.78 -0.97
N SER A 211 -29.33 -20.67 -1.70
CA SER A 211 -28.65 -20.71 -3.00
C SER A 211 -27.27 -21.34 -2.86
N ARG A 212 -26.85 -22.08 -3.89
CA ARG A 212 -25.56 -22.76 -3.86
C ARG A 212 -24.43 -21.81 -4.19
N PHE A 213 -23.28 -22.08 -3.59
CA PHE A 213 -22.02 -21.52 -4.02
C PHE A 213 -21.05 -22.65 -4.39
N HIS A 214 -20.07 -22.31 -5.22
CA HIS A 214 -19.03 -23.21 -5.68
C HIS A 214 -17.66 -22.55 -5.56
N LEU A 215 -16.64 -23.35 -5.28
CA LEU A 215 -15.27 -22.97 -5.61
C LEU A 215 -14.97 -23.46 -7.02
N ILE A 216 -14.68 -22.54 -7.93
CA ILE A 216 -14.29 -22.85 -9.31
C ILE A 216 -12.77 -22.82 -9.39
N ASP A 217 -12.18 -23.95 -9.76
CA ASP A 217 -10.74 -24.06 -10.02
C ASP A 217 -10.40 -23.34 -11.33
N LEU A 218 -9.55 -22.32 -11.28
CA LEU A 218 -9.23 -21.48 -12.44
C LEU A 218 -8.40 -22.22 -13.50
N SER A 219 -7.68 -23.27 -13.13
CA SER A 219 -6.89 -24.06 -14.08
C SER A 219 -7.76 -25.00 -14.92
N THR A 220 -8.86 -25.50 -14.36
CA THR A 220 -9.76 -26.47 -15.03
C THR A 220 -11.10 -25.88 -15.44
N GLY A 221 -11.49 -24.75 -14.87
CA GLY A 221 -12.83 -24.16 -14.99
C GLY A 221 -13.93 -25.01 -14.37
N GLN A 222 -13.60 -25.97 -13.49
CA GLN A 222 -14.56 -26.89 -12.87
C GLN A 222 -14.87 -26.50 -11.42
N ALA A 223 -16.10 -26.76 -10.98
CA ALA A 223 -16.46 -26.69 -9.57
C ALA A 223 -15.80 -27.84 -8.80
N VAL A 224 -15.03 -27.51 -7.75
CA VAL A 224 -14.29 -28.47 -6.91
C VAL A 224 -14.82 -28.56 -5.48
N PHE A 225 -15.69 -27.61 -5.11
CA PHE A 225 -16.40 -27.58 -3.84
C PHE A 225 -17.80 -27.00 -4.06
N GLU A 226 -18.78 -27.43 -3.26
CA GLU A 226 -20.14 -26.92 -3.26
C GLU A 226 -20.60 -26.72 -1.82
N GLY A 227 -21.31 -25.62 -1.57
CA GLY A 227 -22.02 -25.35 -0.33
C GLY A 227 -23.27 -24.51 -0.58
N THR A 228 -23.92 -24.07 0.50
CA THR A 228 -25.08 -23.17 0.43
C THR A 228 -24.81 -21.93 1.26
N ILE A 229 -25.28 -20.77 0.78
CA ILE A 229 -25.15 -19.52 1.53
C ILE A 229 -26.01 -19.55 2.80
N ALA A 230 -25.54 -18.92 3.87
CA ALA A 230 -26.25 -18.80 5.14
C ALA A 230 -26.22 -17.36 5.66
N LYS A 231 -27.27 -16.91 6.35
CA LYS A 231 -27.28 -15.60 7.00
C LYS A 231 -26.36 -15.66 8.21
N ARG A 232 -25.31 -14.85 8.22
CA ARG A 232 -24.34 -14.76 9.31
C ARG A 232 -24.82 -13.79 10.38
N LEU A 233 -25.22 -12.59 9.96
CA LEU A 233 -25.72 -11.55 10.85
C LEU A 233 -26.74 -10.68 10.12
N ASP A 234 -27.91 -10.47 10.74
CA ASP A 234 -28.87 -9.48 10.27
C ASP A 234 -28.42 -8.06 10.64
N VAL A 235 -28.90 -7.08 9.90
CA VAL A 235 -28.56 -5.66 10.02
C VAL A 235 -28.88 -5.08 11.41
N GLU A 236 -29.93 -5.54 12.09
CA GLU A 236 -30.33 -5.06 13.42
C GLU A 236 -29.35 -5.57 14.49
N THR A 237 -28.95 -6.83 14.40
CA THR A 237 -27.93 -7.41 15.28
C THR A 237 -26.54 -6.85 14.95
N ALA A 238 -26.22 -6.65 13.68
CA ALA A 238 -24.97 -6.04 13.23
C ALA A 238 -24.82 -4.63 13.78
N GLN A 239 -25.89 -3.83 13.81
CA GLN A 239 -25.87 -2.50 14.44
C GLN A 239 -25.35 -2.52 15.90
N GLN A 240 -25.61 -3.60 16.64
CA GLN A 240 -25.16 -3.76 18.04
C GLN A 240 -23.77 -4.37 18.18
N LYS A 241 -23.28 -5.07 17.13
CA LYS A 241 -22.05 -5.86 17.18
C LYS A 241 -20.93 -5.34 16.28
N ASP A 242 -21.24 -4.41 15.38
CA ASP A 242 -20.29 -3.69 14.53
C ASP A 242 -20.13 -2.24 15.03
N LEU A 243 -20.25 -2.04 16.35
CA LEU A 243 -20.37 -0.70 16.92
C LEU A 243 -19.13 0.17 16.58
N PRO A 244 -19.34 1.37 16.01
CA PRO A 244 -18.28 2.28 15.61
C PRO A 244 -17.75 3.14 16.78
N GLY A 245 -17.96 2.72 18.03
CA GLY A 245 -17.46 3.39 19.24
C GLY A 245 -18.44 4.34 19.96
N GLU A 246 -19.47 4.91 19.30
CA GLU A 246 -20.45 5.84 19.93
C GLU A 246 -21.90 5.63 19.41
N PRO A 247 -22.95 5.79 20.25
CA PRO A 247 -24.35 5.66 19.84
C PRO A 247 -24.79 6.69 18.78
N GLY A 248 -25.47 6.24 17.72
CA GLY A 248 -26.11 7.12 16.72
C GLY A 248 -25.36 7.31 15.40
N SER A 249 -24.19 6.69 15.24
CA SER A 249 -23.39 6.74 14.01
C SER A 249 -23.49 5.46 13.19
N PRO A 250 -23.21 5.53 11.87
CA PRO A 250 -23.28 4.36 11.01
C PRO A 250 -22.24 3.32 11.42
N PHE A 251 -22.70 2.07 11.55
CA PHE A 251 -21.85 0.91 11.84
C PHE A 251 -21.22 0.35 10.55
N PHE A 252 -20.47 -0.73 10.65
CA PHE A 252 -19.51 -1.15 9.62
C PHE A 252 -20.11 -1.33 8.23
N SER A 253 -21.15 -2.17 8.09
CA SER A 253 -21.74 -2.56 6.80
C SER A 253 -23.09 -1.91 6.49
N MET A 254 -23.85 -1.51 7.52
CA MET A 254 -25.26 -1.12 7.42
C MET A 254 -26.15 -2.09 6.62
N SER A 255 -25.74 -3.36 6.54
CA SER A 255 -26.36 -4.38 5.70
C SER A 255 -26.32 -5.75 6.37
N ASP A 256 -27.26 -6.62 5.99
CA ASP A 256 -27.17 -8.04 6.29
C ASP A 256 -25.84 -8.59 5.74
N VAL A 257 -25.23 -9.49 6.51
CA VAL A 257 -24.05 -10.23 6.08
C VAL A 257 -24.40 -11.70 6.03
N TRP A 258 -24.18 -12.28 4.86
CA TRP A 258 -24.30 -13.71 4.59
C TRP A 258 -22.91 -14.31 4.42
N GLU A 259 -22.81 -15.62 4.51
CA GLU A 259 -21.54 -16.32 4.41
C GLU A 259 -21.60 -17.56 3.52
N CYS A 260 -20.45 -17.87 2.94
CA CYS A 260 -20.12 -19.11 2.25
C CYS A 260 -19.02 -19.80 3.05
N ASP A 261 -19.35 -20.86 3.79
CA ASP A 261 -18.38 -21.62 4.58
C ASP A 261 -17.75 -22.75 3.74
N PHE A 262 -16.47 -22.61 3.42
CA PHE A 262 -15.67 -23.64 2.75
C PHE A 262 -14.48 -24.08 3.58
N SER A 263 -14.57 -23.97 4.91
CA SER A 263 -13.51 -24.33 5.87
C SER A 263 -12.98 -25.75 5.68
N SER A 264 -13.85 -26.68 5.26
CA SER A 264 -13.50 -28.08 5.02
C SER A 264 -12.66 -28.31 3.74
N PHE A 265 -12.59 -27.34 2.83
CA PHE A 265 -11.82 -27.44 1.60
C PHE A 265 -10.37 -27.04 1.83
N THR A 266 -9.42 -27.92 1.49
CA THR A 266 -7.99 -27.72 1.83
C THR A 266 -7.05 -27.91 0.64
N THR A 267 -7.60 -28.21 -0.53
CA THR A 267 -6.80 -28.46 -1.74
C THR A 267 -6.13 -27.17 -2.20
N PRO A 268 -4.80 -27.14 -2.34
CA PRO A 268 -4.13 -25.97 -2.88
C PRO A 268 -4.46 -25.72 -4.35
N GLY A 269 -4.57 -24.44 -4.73
CA GLY A 269 -4.88 -24.02 -6.09
C GLY A 269 -5.33 -22.55 -6.15
N GLU A 270 -5.73 -22.10 -7.34
CA GLU A 270 -6.32 -20.79 -7.57
C GLU A 270 -7.82 -20.94 -7.86
N TYR A 271 -8.64 -20.14 -7.17
CA TYR A 271 -10.08 -20.29 -7.16
C TYR A 271 -10.79 -18.95 -7.30
N VAL A 272 -12.04 -19.01 -7.76
CA VAL A 272 -13.04 -17.97 -7.48
C VAL A 272 -14.19 -18.60 -6.69
N LEU A 273 -14.76 -17.82 -5.77
CA LEU A 273 -16.00 -18.15 -5.09
C LEU A 273 -17.16 -17.69 -5.97
N SER A 274 -17.90 -18.62 -6.55
CA SER A 274 -19.05 -18.38 -7.43
C SER A 274 -20.34 -18.63 -6.66
N VAL A 275 -21.28 -17.69 -6.66
CA VAL A 275 -22.59 -17.84 -6.02
C VAL A 275 -23.69 -17.80 -7.07
N GLU A 276 -24.53 -18.83 -7.10
CA GLU A 276 -25.66 -18.91 -8.03
C GLU A 276 -26.53 -17.66 -7.95
N LYS A 277 -26.93 -17.13 -9.11
CA LYS A 277 -27.74 -15.91 -9.25
C LYS A 277 -27.11 -14.63 -8.71
N ILE A 278 -25.82 -14.61 -8.36
CA ILE A 278 -25.15 -13.42 -7.84
C ILE A 278 -23.97 -13.04 -8.74
N GLY A 279 -22.98 -13.93 -8.85
CA GLY A 279 -21.70 -13.67 -9.52
C GLY A 279 -20.56 -14.35 -8.77
N CYS A 280 -19.32 -13.97 -9.07
CA CYS A 280 -18.15 -14.47 -8.36
C CYS A 280 -17.35 -13.38 -7.63
N SER A 281 -16.44 -13.83 -6.77
CA SER A 281 -15.41 -13.01 -6.12
C SER A 281 -14.29 -12.59 -7.08
N TYR A 282 -13.36 -11.79 -6.58
CA TYR A 282 -11.98 -11.76 -7.09
C TYR A 282 -11.32 -13.14 -6.98
N PRO A 283 -10.32 -13.46 -7.83
CA PRO A 283 -9.55 -14.69 -7.69
C PRO A 283 -8.76 -14.68 -6.37
N PHE A 284 -8.51 -15.87 -5.82
CA PHE A 284 -7.70 -16.05 -4.62
C PHE A 284 -7.01 -17.43 -4.58
N LYS A 285 -5.96 -17.56 -3.78
CA LYS A 285 -5.20 -18.81 -3.63
C LYS A 285 -5.65 -19.63 -2.42
N ILE A 286 -5.49 -20.95 -2.48
CA ILE A 286 -5.35 -21.77 -1.27
C ILE A 286 -3.95 -22.35 -1.30
N GLY A 287 -3.13 -22.05 -0.29
CA GLY A 287 -1.71 -22.39 -0.31
C GLY A 287 -1.01 -22.06 1.00
N LYS A 288 0.13 -22.72 1.25
CA LYS A 288 0.82 -22.64 2.55
C LYS A 288 1.52 -21.32 2.83
N ASP A 289 1.91 -20.58 1.78
CA ASP A 289 2.81 -19.43 1.90
C ASP A 289 2.28 -18.17 1.19
N ILE A 290 0.95 -18.08 1.07
CA ILE A 290 0.24 -17.00 0.35
C ILE A 290 0.45 -15.61 0.96
N TYR A 291 0.83 -15.54 2.24
CA TYR A 291 1.05 -14.26 2.95
C TYR A 291 2.46 -13.70 2.76
N ARG A 292 3.40 -14.45 2.16
CA ARG A 292 4.81 -14.05 2.11
C ARG A 292 5.04 -12.79 1.28
N GLU A 293 4.28 -12.60 0.21
CA GLU A 293 4.40 -11.40 -0.61
C GLU A 293 3.87 -10.15 0.09
N ALA A 294 2.69 -10.26 0.71
CA ALA A 294 2.16 -9.19 1.56
C ALA A 294 3.14 -8.83 2.68
N PHE A 295 3.73 -9.84 3.34
CA PHE A 295 4.79 -9.64 4.34
C PHE A 295 6.01 -8.91 3.75
N TYR A 296 6.50 -9.37 2.59
CA TYR A 296 7.66 -8.79 1.91
C TYR A 296 7.45 -7.31 1.59
N HIS A 297 6.33 -6.95 0.96
CA HIS A 297 6.04 -5.56 0.64
C HIS A 297 5.87 -4.70 1.89
N THR A 298 5.14 -5.21 2.90
CA THR A 298 4.92 -4.48 4.16
C THR A 298 6.23 -4.19 4.88
N VAL A 299 7.12 -5.18 5.08
CA VAL A 299 8.40 -4.91 5.78
C VAL A 299 9.29 -3.98 4.98
N ARG A 300 9.32 -4.13 3.65
CA ARG A 300 10.17 -3.28 2.79
C ARG A 300 9.75 -1.81 2.78
N GLN A 301 8.49 -1.51 3.10
CA GLN A 301 8.09 -0.12 3.35
C GLN A 301 8.98 0.56 4.40
N LEU A 302 9.48 -0.18 5.41
CA LEU A 302 10.46 0.33 6.38
C LEU A 302 11.80 0.66 5.72
N TYR A 303 12.31 -0.21 4.84
CA TYR A 303 13.50 0.06 4.02
C TYR A 303 13.33 1.35 3.21
N HIS A 304 12.16 1.55 2.60
CA HIS A 304 11.85 2.77 1.85
C HIS A 304 11.70 4.01 2.74
N ALA A 305 11.35 3.84 4.01
CA ALA A 305 11.30 4.91 4.99
C ALA A 305 12.69 5.28 5.57
N ARG A 306 13.74 4.48 5.36
CA ARG A 306 15.07 4.73 5.94
C ARG A 306 15.65 6.09 5.50
N THR A 307 16.06 6.89 6.49
CA THR A 307 16.86 8.11 6.28
C THR A 307 18.35 7.82 6.27
N GLY A 308 19.17 8.69 5.68
CA GLY A 308 20.63 8.56 5.74
C GLY A 308 21.25 7.64 4.69
N ILE A 309 20.44 7.05 3.81
CA ILE A 309 20.90 6.22 2.67
C ILE A 309 20.23 6.63 1.37
N ALA A 310 20.90 6.32 0.25
CA ALA A 310 20.26 6.31 -1.05
C ALA A 310 19.47 5.02 -1.22
N LEU A 311 18.32 5.09 -1.91
CA LEU A 311 17.59 3.91 -2.37
C LEU A 311 17.98 3.68 -3.84
N THR A 312 18.48 2.50 -4.17
CA THR A 312 19.03 2.21 -5.49
C THR A 312 18.70 0.80 -5.96
N GLU A 313 18.79 0.58 -7.27
CA GLU A 313 18.87 -0.78 -7.82
C GLU A 313 20.14 -1.51 -7.32
N PRO A 314 20.13 -2.86 -7.21
CA PRO A 314 19.02 -3.76 -7.52
C PRO A 314 17.99 -3.90 -6.39
N TYR A 315 18.17 -3.21 -5.26
CA TYR A 315 17.29 -3.36 -4.09
C TYR A 315 15.89 -2.84 -4.37
N THR A 316 15.74 -1.68 -5.01
CA THR A 316 14.41 -1.15 -5.34
C THR A 316 14.35 -0.33 -6.63
N LYS A 317 13.19 -0.38 -7.30
CA LYS A 317 12.80 0.52 -8.40
C LYS A 317 12.41 1.92 -7.90
N PHE A 318 12.04 2.07 -6.62
CA PHE A 318 11.81 3.38 -6.00
C PHE A 318 13.14 4.01 -5.59
N THR A 319 13.93 4.42 -6.59
CA THR A 319 15.25 5.01 -6.35
C THR A 319 15.16 6.43 -5.78
N ARG A 320 16.01 6.79 -4.82
CA ARG A 320 16.14 8.20 -4.40
C ARG A 320 17.57 8.49 -3.96
N PRO A 321 18.07 9.72 -4.17
CA PRO A 321 19.32 10.15 -3.57
C PRO A 321 19.26 10.03 -2.05
N ARG A 322 20.44 10.02 -1.41
CA ARG A 322 20.54 10.02 0.04
C ARG A 322 19.87 11.26 0.64
N THR A 323 19.16 11.05 1.75
CA THR A 323 18.42 12.07 2.51
C THR A 323 19.00 12.17 3.92
N CYS A 324 18.81 13.32 4.60
CA CYS A 324 19.00 13.40 6.06
C CYS A 324 20.34 12.89 6.62
N HIS A 325 21.44 13.07 5.86
CA HIS A 325 22.77 12.63 6.27
C HIS A 325 23.73 13.81 6.49
N PRO A 326 24.49 13.86 7.60
CA PRO A 326 25.32 15.02 7.95
C PRO A 326 26.43 15.31 6.93
N ALA A 327 26.93 14.28 6.24
CA ALA A 327 27.97 14.44 5.20
C ALA A 327 27.48 15.17 3.93
N ASP A 328 26.17 15.34 3.73
CA ASP A 328 25.66 16.00 2.52
C ASP A 328 25.71 17.53 2.61
N GLY A 329 25.89 18.08 3.82
CA GLY A 329 25.99 19.53 4.05
C GLY A 329 24.70 20.34 3.76
N LYS A 330 23.62 19.67 3.34
CA LYS A 330 22.32 20.27 3.04
C LYS A 330 21.48 20.52 4.29
N ILE A 331 21.55 19.61 5.26
CA ILE A 331 20.75 19.65 6.49
C ILE A 331 21.59 20.12 7.67
N ARG A 332 20.98 20.96 8.50
CA ARG A 332 21.61 21.57 9.67
C ARG A 332 21.00 21.02 10.95
N PHE A 333 21.63 19.99 11.50
CA PHE A 333 21.22 19.43 12.79
C PHE A 333 21.56 20.38 13.94
N LYS A 334 20.60 20.54 14.86
CA LYS A 334 20.70 21.35 16.08
C LYS A 334 20.31 20.47 17.27
N TYR A 335 21.27 20.19 18.13
CA TYR A 335 21.00 19.50 19.39
C TYR A 335 20.45 20.47 20.42
N THR A 336 19.32 20.11 21.04
CA THR A 336 18.76 20.82 22.20
C THR A 336 18.91 19.97 23.45
N ARG A 337 19.21 20.58 24.59
CA ARG A 337 19.20 19.89 25.88
C ARG A 337 17.77 19.64 26.42
N SER A 338 16.75 20.17 25.74
CA SER A 338 15.35 19.89 26.09
C SER A 338 15.02 18.43 25.82
N LYS A 339 14.50 17.74 26.85
CA LYS A 339 14.06 16.34 26.75
C LYS A 339 12.69 16.28 26.11
N TRP A 340 12.47 15.30 25.22
CA TRP A 340 11.15 15.09 24.61
C TRP A 340 10.07 14.74 25.66
N THR A 341 10.46 14.10 26.76
CA THR A 341 9.54 13.75 27.87
C THR A 341 8.95 14.97 28.58
N ASP A 342 9.60 16.13 28.45
CA ASP A 342 9.14 17.38 29.06
C ASP A 342 8.21 18.15 28.11
N TRP A 343 7.96 17.64 26.90
CA TRP A 343 7.17 18.32 25.89
C TRP A 343 5.68 18.03 26.08
N HIS A 344 4.87 19.09 26.08
CA HIS A 344 3.40 19.00 26.19
C HIS A 344 2.70 18.87 24.82
N SER A 345 3.47 18.80 23.74
CA SER A 345 3.06 18.61 22.35
C SER A 345 4.16 17.86 21.60
N GLU A 346 3.84 17.33 20.42
CA GLU A 346 4.79 16.56 19.58
C GLU A 346 6.06 17.33 19.20
N ASN A 347 5.98 18.67 19.22
CA ASN A 347 7.07 19.58 18.83
C ASN A 347 7.67 20.34 20.02
N GLY A 348 7.12 20.16 21.23
CA GLY A 348 7.45 20.97 22.38
C GLY A 348 7.09 22.45 22.21
N ASP A 349 7.44 23.25 23.21
CA ASP A 349 7.35 24.70 23.10
C ASP A 349 8.57 25.24 22.34
N MET A 350 8.32 25.90 21.19
CA MET A 350 9.38 26.41 20.30
C MET A 350 10.39 27.29 21.05
N ASN A 351 9.95 28.19 21.92
CA ASN A 351 10.84 29.09 22.65
C ASN A 351 11.75 28.32 23.60
N THR A 352 11.18 27.36 24.33
CA THR A 352 11.89 26.48 25.26
C THR A 352 12.92 25.63 24.51
N VAL A 353 12.49 24.93 23.46
CA VAL A 353 13.34 24.04 22.66
C VAL A 353 14.53 24.80 22.06
N LEU A 354 14.27 25.96 21.44
CA LEU A 354 15.32 26.77 20.81
C LEU A 354 16.24 27.46 21.83
N SER A 355 15.73 27.86 23.01
CA SER A 355 16.56 28.46 24.06
C SER A 355 17.60 27.51 24.66
N LEU A 356 17.36 26.20 24.55
CA LEU A 356 18.21 25.14 25.08
C LEU A 356 19.10 24.48 24.01
N VAL A 357 19.15 25.04 22.80
CA VAL A 357 20.07 24.58 21.75
C VAL A 357 21.51 24.76 22.21
N ASP A 358 22.24 23.65 22.25
CA ASP A 358 23.66 23.62 22.62
C ASP A 358 24.51 23.51 21.37
N THR A 359 25.00 24.66 20.92
CA THR A 359 25.85 24.76 19.71
C THR A 359 27.23 24.13 19.87
N SER A 360 27.63 23.71 21.08
CA SER A 360 28.89 22.99 21.32
C SER A 360 28.76 21.47 21.07
N VAL A 361 27.54 20.96 20.96
CA VAL A 361 27.26 19.54 20.68
C VAL A 361 26.94 19.37 19.19
N HIS A 362 27.71 18.51 18.54
CA HIS A 362 27.54 18.17 17.13
C HIS A 362 27.33 16.67 16.97
N LEU A 363 26.08 16.22 17.07
CA LEU A 363 25.73 14.83 16.81
C LEU A 363 25.76 14.56 15.29
N THR A 364 26.59 13.63 14.86
CA THR A 364 26.57 13.10 13.50
C THR A 364 25.61 11.92 13.44
N THR A 365 24.30 12.21 13.38
CA THR A 365 23.24 11.18 13.37
C THR A 365 22.56 11.04 12.02
N TRP A 366 22.03 9.84 11.77
CA TRP A 366 21.22 9.43 10.62
C TRP A 366 20.66 8.03 10.86
N GLY A 367 19.64 7.62 10.10
CA GLY A 367 19.10 6.25 10.14
C GLY A 367 17.87 6.08 11.03
N TRP A 368 17.11 7.15 11.30
CA TRP A 368 15.72 6.98 11.71
C TRP A 368 14.86 6.62 10.49
N TYR A 369 13.63 6.23 10.72
CA TYR A 369 12.64 6.09 9.66
C TYR A 369 11.90 7.42 9.49
N GLN A 370 11.65 7.83 8.25
CA GLN A 370 10.59 8.79 7.96
C GLN A 370 9.29 8.22 8.56
N ASP A 371 8.64 8.95 9.47
CA ASP A 371 7.53 8.44 10.27
C ASP A 371 6.37 7.92 9.40
N ALA A 372 6.01 8.76 8.43
CA ALA A 372 4.76 8.66 7.69
C ALA A 372 4.98 9.17 6.26
N GLY A 373 4.06 10.03 5.79
CA GLY A 373 4.25 10.75 4.55
C GLY A 373 5.27 11.88 4.64
N ASP A 374 5.51 12.39 5.84
CA ASP A 374 6.55 13.35 6.20
C ASP A 374 7.85 12.64 6.60
N TRP A 375 8.87 13.39 7.05
CA TRP A 375 10.24 12.89 7.17
C TRP A 375 10.75 12.78 8.61
N ASP A 376 9.86 13.02 9.55
CA ASP A 376 10.15 13.17 10.96
C ASP A 376 10.53 11.86 11.65
N GLY A 377 11.21 11.95 12.79
CA GLY A 377 11.51 10.82 13.66
C GLY A 377 10.90 10.99 15.05
N TYR A 378 10.31 9.92 15.59
CA TYR A 378 9.57 9.94 16.87
C TYR A 378 9.97 8.79 17.81
N TYR A 379 9.70 8.96 19.10
CA TYR A 379 9.94 7.95 20.12
C TYR A 379 9.11 6.69 19.87
N SER A 380 7.89 6.86 19.35
CA SER A 380 6.99 5.77 18.98
C SER A 380 7.58 4.82 17.94
N HIS A 381 8.58 5.25 17.16
CA HIS A 381 9.30 4.39 16.20
C HIS A 381 9.98 3.22 16.86
N THR A 382 10.30 3.32 18.16
CA THR A 382 10.83 2.20 18.93
C THR A 382 9.91 0.98 18.93
N ALA A 383 8.63 1.10 18.58
CA ALA A 383 7.72 -0.03 18.34
C ALA A 383 8.18 -0.94 17.20
N VAL A 384 8.75 -0.36 16.12
CA VAL A 384 9.18 -1.09 14.92
C VAL A 384 10.13 -2.24 15.25
N PRO A 385 11.30 -2.01 15.87
CA PRO A 385 12.22 -3.10 16.20
C PRO A 385 11.59 -4.09 17.20
N ARG A 386 10.68 -3.64 18.08
CA ARG A 386 10.01 -4.52 19.04
C ARG A 386 9.08 -5.53 18.37
N TYR A 387 8.27 -5.10 17.41
CA TYR A 387 7.45 -5.99 16.59
C TYR A 387 8.29 -6.99 15.78
N LEU A 388 9.27 -6.49 15.02
CA LEU A 388 10.11 -7.31 14.16
C LEU A 388 10.94 -8.35 14.93
N MET A 389 11.57 -7.93 16.04
CA MET A 389 12.33 -8.84 16.89
C MET A 389 11.43 -9.82 17.64
N SER A 390 10.26 -9.39 18.12
CA SER A 390 9.35 -10.30 18.82
C SER A 390 8.79 -11.36 17.89
N ILE A 391 8.39 -11.04 16.66
CA ILE A 391 7.91 -12.10 15.76
C ILE A 391 9.03 -13.08 15.40
N TYR A 392 10.24 -12.59 15.14
CA TYR A 392 11.42 -13.43 14.94
C TYR A 392 11.69 -14.32 16.16
N GLU A 393 11.58 -13.77 17.37
CA GLU A 393 11.79 -14.54 18.59
C GLU A 393 10.82 -15.71 18.73
N LEU A 394 9.53 -15.47 18.44
CA LEU A 394 8.50 -16.47 18.62
C LEU A 394 8.53 -17.53 17.49
N TYR A 395 8.93 -17.16 16.27
CA TYR A 395 8.89 -18.01 15.07
C TYR A 395 10.12 -17.77 14.16
N PRO A 396 11.35 -18.04 14.62
CA PRO A 396 12.56 -17.72 13.87
C PRO A 396 12.68 -18.47 12.55
N GLU A 397 12.03 -19.64 12.43
CA GLU A 397 12.02 -20.47 11.22
C GLU A 397 11.30 -19.85 10.02
N LYS A 398 10.50 -18.80 10.24
CA LYS A 398 9.72 -18.12 9.18
C LYS A 398 10.53 -17.06 8.42
N PHE A 399 11.71 -16.71 8.92
CA PHE A 399 12.52 -15.60 8.42
C PHE A 399 13.93 -16.05 8.05
N ARG A 400 14.49 -15.48 6.98
CA ARG A 400 15.84 -15.83 6.51
C ARG A 400 16.64 -14.62 6.05
N ASP A 401 17.93 -14.84 5.90
CA ASP A 401 18.84 -13.92 5.20
C ASP A 401 18.49 -13.89 3.70
N GLY A 402 18.54 -12.71 3.10
CA GLY A 402 18.27 -12.44 1.69
C GLY A 402 16.81 -12.36 1.28
N GLU A 403 15.89 -12.44 2.25
CA GLU A 403 14.44 -12.45 1.99
C GLU A 403 13.90 -11.09 1.52
N LEU A 404 14.39 -9.98 2.07
CA LEU A 404 13.81 -8.65 1.88
C LEU A 404 14.50 -7.85 0.76
N ASN A 405 15.57 -8.38 0.17
CA ASN A 405 16.37 -7.70 -0.86
C ASN A 405 16.71 -6.26 -0.44
N ILE A 406 17.34 -6.13 0.73
CA ILE A 406 17.84 -4.88 1.31
C ILE A 406 19.38 -4.86 1.23
N PRO A 407 20.04 -3.69 1.42
CA PRO A 407 21.50 -3.61 1.34
C PRO A 407 22.26 -4.58 2.23
N GLU A 408 21.67 -4.96 3.36
CA GLU A 408 22.24 -5.92 4.31
C GLU A 408 22.06 -7.39 3.89
N SER A 409 21.16 -7.70 2.95
CA SER A 409 20.88 -9.06 2.49
C SER A 409 22.15 -9.80 2.02
N GLY A 410 22.34 -11.03 2.50
CA GLY A 410 23.49 -11.90 2.26
C GLY A 410 24.60 -11.80 3.31
N ASN A 411 24.33 -11.16 4.46
CA ASN A 411 25.33 -10.96 5.53
C ASN A 411 25.33 -12.08 6.60
N GLY A 412 24.48 -13.10 6.47
CA GLY A 412 24.29 -14.18 7.43
C GLY A 412 23.36 -13.86 8.60
N ILE A 413 22.62 -12.75 8.54
CA ILE A 413 21.61 -12.31 9.51
C ILE A 413 20.24 -12.35 8.81
N PRO A 414 19.18 -12.88 9.44
CA PRO A 414 17.84 -12.75 8.88
C PRO A 414 17.47 -11.28 8.65
N ASP A 415 17.05 -10.92 7.43
CA ASP A 415 16.88 -9.52 7.02
C ASP A 415 15.92 -8.74 7.94
N ILE A 416 14.93 -9.42 8.53
CA ILE A 416 14.03 -8.82 9.52
C ILE A 416 14.76 -8.27 10.75
N LEU A 417 15.87 -8.89 11.16
CA LEU A 417 16.72 -8.41 12.24
C LEU A 417 17.64 -7.27 11.81
N ASP A 418 18.04 -7.23 10.53
CA ASP A 418 18.77 -6.09 9.99
C ASP A 418 17.87 -4.84 9.93
N GLU A 419 16.62 -5.01 9.50
CA GLU A 419 15.62 -3.93 9.55
C GLU A 419 15.34 -3.49 11.00
N ALA A 420 15.18 -4.42 11.95
CA ALA A 420 15.03 -4.06 13.36
C ALA A 420 16.26 -3.29 13.90
N ARG A 421 17.47 -3.73 13.54
CA ARG A 421 18.72 -3.12 13.98
C ARG A 421 18.88 -1.68 13.47
N TRP A 422 18.31 -1.34 12.32
CA TRP A 422 18.43 -0.01 11.72
C TRP A 422 18.19 1.14 12.70
N LEU A 423 17.05 1.10 13.39
CA LEU A 423 16.65 2.13 14.35
C LEU A 423 17.45 2.05 15.66
N ILE A 424 17.82 0.84 16.09
CA ILE A 424 18.66 0.66 17.30
C ILE A 424 20.04 1.29 17.07
N ASP A 425 20.62 1.08 15.90
CA ASP A 425 21.90 1.70 15.54
C ASP A 425 21.77 3.23 15.38
N TYR A 426 20.61 3.76 15.00
CA TYR A 426 20.33 5.22 15.04
C TYR A 426 20.39 5.75 16.47
N PHE A 427 19.69 5.12 17.41
CA PHE A 427 19.71 5.56 18.81
C PHE A 427 21.11 5.47 19.43
N ASP A 428 21.92 4.47 19.03
CA ASP A 428 23.30 4.42 19.48
C ASP A 428 24.16 5.56 18.91
N ARG A 429 23.88 6.01 17.67
CA ARG A 429 24.52 7.19 17.06
C ARG A 429 24.08 8.51 17.69
N THR A 430 22.91 8.58 18.31
CA THR A 430 22.42 9.78 19.01
C THR A 430 22.86 9.83 20.48
N ARG A 431 23.82 9.00 20.90
CA ARG A 431 24.35 9.06 22.26
C ARG A 431 24.93 10.45 22.54
N GLY A 432 24.39 11.12 23.55
CA GLY A 432 24.73 12.51 23.87
C GLY A 432 25.99 12.63 24.72
N PRO A 433 26.36 13.87 25.11
CA PRO A 433 27.61 14.15 25.80
C PRO A 433 27.71 13.54 27.21
N SER A 434 26.58 13.21 27.87
CA SER A 434 26.60 12.55 29.18
C SER A 434 26.58 11.02 29.09
N GLY A 435 26.39 10.45 27.90
CA GLY A 435 26.35 9.01 27.64
C GLY A 435 24.93 8.43 27.52
N GLY A 436 23.91 9.24 27.73
CA GLY A 436 22.50 8.89 27.55
C GLY A 436 22.10 8.94 26.08
N ILE A 437 20.89 8.47 25.79
CA ILE A 437 20.35 8.42 24.42
C ILE A 437 19.49 9.65 24.16
N ALA A 438 19.80 10.35 23.07
CA ALA A 438 19.08 11.53 22.59
C ALA A 438 18.27 11.20 21.32
N GLY A 439 17.62 12.20 20.72
CA GLY A 439 17.01 12.07 19.39
C GLY A 439 15.77 11.17 19.34
N ALA A 440 15.10 10.97 20.47
CA ALA A 440 13.75 10.40 20.50
C ALA A 440 12.71 11.29 19.79
N ARG A 441 13.07 12.52 19.45
CA ARG A 441 12.32 13.37 18.53
C ARG A 441 13.33 14.11 17.65
N ILE A 442 13.16 14.00 16.33
CA ILE A 442 14.03 14.64 15.34
C ILE A 442 13.18 15.23 14.21
N HIS A 443 13.22 16.56 14.05
CA HIS A 443 12.23 17.25 13.20
C HIS A 443 12.62 18.66 12.73
N PRO A 444 12.02 19.14 11.64
CA PRO A 444 12.20 20.49 11.13
C PRO A 444 11.01 21.43 11.41
N ASP A 445 9.96 21.02 12.14
CA ASP A 445 8.63 21.70 12.24
C ASP A 445 8.59 23.16 12.72
N PHE A 446 9.74 23.76 13.03
CA PHE A 446 9.85 25.21 13.19
C PHE A 446 10.04 25.93 11.83
N GLU A 447 10.09 25.17 10.73
CA GLU A 447 10.26 25.63 9.35
C GLU A 447 9.28 24.87 8.42
N ASP A 448 8.47 25.62 7.66
CA ASP A 448 7.50 25.06 6.73
C ASP A 448 8.19 24.28 5.59
N ILE A 449 7.59 23.15 5.20
CA ILE A 449 7.99 22.42 3.99
C ILE A 449 7.52 23.16 2.73
N ALA A 450 8.40 23.26 1.73
CA ALA A 450 8.04 23.82 0.43
C ALA A 450 7.32 22.76 -0.43
N ASP A 451 6.20 23.15 -1.06
CA ASP A 451 5.49 22.29 -2.01
C ASP A 451 6.42 21.85 -3.16
N GLY A 452 6.31 20.57 -3.55
CA GLY A 452 7.06 20.03 -4.68
C GLY A 452 8.55 19.81 -4.40
N VAL A 453 9.01 20.01 -3.16
CA VAL A 453 10.42 19.78 -2.77
C VAL A 453 10.52 18.44 -2.03
N PRO A 454 11.22 17.44 -2.58
CA PRO A 454 11.36 16.13 -1.96
C PRO A 454 12.45 16.10 -0.86
N SER A 455 12.50 15.02 -0.08
CA SER A 455 13.37 14.89 1.11
C SER A 455 14.87 15.06 0.82
N TRP A 456 15.36 14.68 -0.35
CA TRP A 456 16.78 14.79 -0.73
C TRP A 456 17.21 16.22 -1.11
N GLU A 457 16.26 17.16 -1.16
CA GLU A 457 16.46 18.58 -1.40
C GLU A 457 16.08 19.45 -0.19
N ASP A 458 15.71 18.83 0.94
CA ASP A 458 15.43 19.57 2.17
C ASP A 458 16.68 20.32 2.67
N THR A 459 16.48 21.57 3.07
CA THR A 459 17.52 22.50 3.56
C THR A 459 17.19 23.10 4.93
N ARG A 460 16.11 22.64 5.55
CA ARG A 460 15.63 23.14 6.83
C ARG A 460 16.60 22.85 7.98
N ASN A 461 16.47 23.58 9.08
CA ASN A 461 17.13 23.22 10.33
C ASN A 461 16.37 22.08 11.01
N TRP A 462 17.10 21.04 11.43
CA TRP A 462 16.53 19.87 12.09
C TRP A 462 16.93 19.85 13.56
N ILE A 463 15.95 19.83 14.46
CA ILE A 463 16.15 19.77 15.90
C ILE A 463 16.24 18.32 16.34
N ILE A 464 17.21 18.01 17.20
CA ILE A 464 17.39 16.70 17.83
C ILE A 464 17.13 16.89 19.33
N SER A 465 16.13 16.21 19.89
CA SER A 465 15.81 16.25 21.32
C SER A 465 16.97 15.74 22.18
N GLY A 466 17.03 16.21 23.43
CA GLY A 466 18.10 15.94 24.39
C GLY A 466 18.08 14.52 24.98
N GLU A 467 19.10 14.23 25.78
CA GLU A 467 19.25 12.93 26.46
C GLU A 467 18.19 12.77 27.57
N ASP A 468 17.52 11.62 27.61
CA ASP A 468 16.55 11.31 28.66
C ASP A 468 16.58 9.84 29.09
N VAL A 469 16.09 9.60 30.31
CA VAL A 469 16.11 8.28 30.95
C VAL A 469 15.07 7.32 30.37
N VAL A 470 13.94 7.79 29.87
CA VAL A 470 12.90 6.94 29.25
C VAL A 470 13.44 6.31 27.97
N THR A 471 13.97 7.13 27.06
CA THR A 471 14.63 6.67 25.83
C THR A 471 15.81 5.76 26.12
N THR A 472 16.61 6.09 27.13
CA THR A 472 17.80 5.29 27.46
C THR A 472 17.45 3.91 28.03
N TYR A 473 16.40 3.80 28.89
CA TYR A 473 15.88 2.49 29.29
C TYR A 473 15.29 1.71 28.11
N THR A 474 14.50 2.36 27.25
CA THR A 474 13.91 1.70 26.07
C THR A 474 15.00 1.19 25.12
N PHE A 475 16.05 1.97 24.89
CA PHE A 475 17.23 1.53 24.14
C PHE A 475 17.92 0.32 24.79
N ALA A 476 18.08 0.32 26.13
CA ALA A 476 18.62 -0.83 26.86
C ALA A 476 17.79 -2.10 26.63
N GLY A 477 16.46 -2.00 26.71
CA GLY A 477 15.56 -3.11 26.45
C GLY A 477 15.64 -3.61 25.00
N MET A 478 15.65 -2.71 24.02
CA MET A 478 15.78 -3.08 22.60
C MET A 478 17.13 -3.76 22.31
N CYS A 479 18.22 -3.28 22.91
CA CYS A 479 19.53 -3.93 22.78
C CYS A 479 19.54 -5.33 23.41
N ALA A 480 18.93 -5.51 24.59
CA ALA A 480 18.83 -6.82 25.23
C ALA A 480 17.94 -7.79 24.41
N GLN A 481 16.85 -7.28 23.82
CA GLN A 481 15.99 -8.05 22.91
C GLN A 481 16.73 -8.45 21.63
N LEU A 482 17.47 -7.55 21.00
CA LEU A 482 18.26 -7.85 19.81
C LEU A 482 19.38 -8.86 20.12
N ALA A 483 20.04 -8.72 21.27
CA ALA A 483 21.03 -9.68 21.74
C ALA A 483 20.41 -11.09 21.90
N TRP A 484 19.19 -11.18 22.41
CA TRP A 484 18.46 -12.43 22.51
C TRP A 484 18.14 -13.04 21.13
N CYS A 485 17.70 -12.22 20.17
CA CYS A 485 17.46 -12.67 18.79
C CYS A 485 18.76 -13.18 18.13
N TYR A 486 19.89 -12.47 18.33
CA TYR A 486 21.18 -12.94 17.84
C TYR A 486 21.63 -14.24 18.50
N LYS A 487 21.36 -14.42 19.80
CA LYS A 487 21.60 -15.69 20.48
C LYS A 487 20.77 -16.83 19.89
N ILE A 488 19.49 -16.60 19.56
CA ILE A 488 18.63 -17.59 18.87
C ILE A 488 19.20 -17.93 17.48
N SER A 489 19.63 -16.93 16.72
CA SER A 489 20.23 -17.13 15.38
C SER A 489 21.63 -17.77 15.39
N GLY A 490 22.25 -17.93 16.57
CA GLY A 490 23.62 -18.44 16.73
C GLY A 490 24.74 -17.39 16.60
N ASN A 491 24.40 -16.10 16.42
CA ASN A 491 25.37 -15.00 16.30
C ASN A 491 25.83 -14.45 17.66
N ASN A 492 26.60 -15.26 18.40
CA ASN A 492 27.03 -14.94 19.77
C ASN A 492 27.91 -13.67 19.87
N THR A 493 28.67 -13.33 18.82
CA THR A 493 29.51 -12.12 18.83
C THR A 493 28.65 -10.86 18.85
N LEU A 494 27.63 -10.79 18.00
CA LEU A 494 26.68 -9.68 18.01
C LEU A 494 25.84 -9.70 19.29
N ALA A 495 25.41 -10.88 19.77
CA ALA A 495 24.70 -11.00 21.03
C ALA A 495 25.47 -10.38 22.20
N ASN A 496 26.77 -10.69 22.32
CA ASN A 496 27.64 -10.11 23.34
C ASN A 496 27.85 -8.60 23.17
N SER A 497 27.96 -8.11 21.93
CA SER A 497 28.08 -6.67 21.69
C SER A 497 26.83 -5.91 22.14
N PHE A 498 25.63 -6.40 21.80
CA PHE A 498 24.40 -5.70 22.11
C PHE A 498 23.98 -5.82 23.58
N ILE A 499 24.26 -6.95 24.24
CA ILE A 499 23.99 -7.04 25.69
C ILE A 499 24.87 -6.07 26.49
N SER A 500 26.14 -5.87 26.12
CA SER A 500 27.00 -4.88 26.77
C SER A 500 26.49 -3.44 26.56
N LYS A 501 25.95 -3.11 25.38
CA LYS A 501 25.27 -1.83 25.15
C LYS A 501 24.03 -1.68 26.03
N ALA A 502 23.26 -2.75 26.21
CA ALA A 502 22.08 -2.77 27.06
C ALA A 502 22.42 -2.50 28.53
N GLU A 503 23.41 -3.21 29.09
CA GLU A 503 23.88 -3.00 30.47
C GLU A 503 24.40 -1.57 30.68
N SER A 504 25.24 -1.07 29.77
CA SER A 504 25.77 0.30 29.87
C SER A 504 24.69 1.37 29.81
N ALA A 505 23.67 1.20 28.97
CA ALA A 505 22.55 2.13 28.90
C ALA A 505 21.67 2.04 30.15
N PHE A 506 21.41 0.83 30.65
CA PHE A 506 20.64 0.63 31.88
C PHE A 506 21.33 1.30 33.08
N ASP A 507 22.65 1.11 33.24
CA ASP A 507 23.45 1.71 34.31
C ASP A 507 23.46 3.25 34.23
N TRP A 508 23.54 3.80 33.00
CA TRP A 508 23.39 5.24 32.80
C TRP A 508 22.02 5.72 33.26
N ALA A 509 20.94 5.05 32.84
CA ALA A 509 19.58 5.47 33.20
C ALA A 509 19.30 5.32 34.71
N GLU A 510 19.85 4.29 35.37
CA GLU A 510 19.75 4.10 36.82
C GLU A 510 20.46 5.20 37.60
N SER A 511 21.58 5.72 37.09
CA SER A 511 22.36 6.78 37.73
C SER A 511 21.83 8.20 37.46
N HIS A 512 20.98 8.37 36.44
CA HIS A 512 20.46 9.69 36.02
C HIS A 512 18.95 9.89 36.27
N LYS A 513 18.23 8.85 36.73
CA LYS A 513 16.81 8.96 37.10
C LYS A 513 16.57 9.93 38.25
N GLN A 514 15.47 10.68 38.18
CA GLN A 514 15.07 11.62 39.21
C GLN A 514 13.81 11.12 39.95
N GLN A 515 13.63 11.58 41.19
CA GLN A 515 12.46 11.23 41.98
C GLN A 515 11.20 11.88 41.38
N GLY A 516 10.19 11.07 41.06
CA GLY A 516 8.91 11.54 40.51
C GLY A 516 8.81 11.52 38.98
N GLU A 517 9.87 11.13 38.26
CA GLU A 517 9.77 10.86 36.81
C GLU A 517 8.96 9.58 36.54
N ASP A 518 8.08 9.60 35.55
CA ASP A 518 7.35 8.41 35.10
C ASP A 518 8.23 7.56 34.16
N LEU A 519 9.06 6.72 34.77
CA LEU A 519 10.03 5.84 34.09
C LEU A 519 9.59 4.39 34.06
N HIS A 520 8.47 4.12 34.73
CA HIS A 520 8.06 2.81 35.18
C HIS A 520 7.98 1.82 34.00
N ASN A 521 7.25 2.17 32.94
CA ASN A 521 7.08 1.27 31.79
C ASN A 521 8.39 1.00 31.02
N ALA A 522 9.24 2.02 30.81
CA ALA A 522 10.51 1.84 30.10
C ALA A 522 11.51 0.99 30.89
N ARG A 523 11.60 1.22 32.21
CA ARG A 523 12.43 0.44 33.13
C ARG A 523 11.93 -0.99 33.29
N LEU A 524 10.62 -1.19 33.30
CA LEU A 524 9.97 -2.50 33.30
C LEU A 524 10.35 -3.29 32.04
N TYR A 525 10.26 -2.68 30.85
CA TYR A 525 10.66 -3.30 29.58
C TYR A 525 12.15 -3.67 29.57
N ALA A 526 13.03 -2.74 29.96
CA ALA A 526 14.47 -2.99 30.01
C ALA A 526 14.83 -4.13 30.97
N SER A 527 14.28 -4.11 32.19
CA SER A 527 14.55 -5.13 33.19
C SER A 527 13.99 -6.51 32.79
N ALA A 528 12.84 -6.59 32.13
CA ALA A 528 12.30 -7.85 31.62
C ALA A 528 13.25 -8.52 30.62
N TRP A 529 13.77 -7.76 29.64
CA TRP A 529 14.66 -8.30 28.62
C TRP A 529 16.07 -8.59 29.13
N LEU A 530 16.63 -7.74 29.99
CA LEU A 530 17.88 -8.02 30.68
C LEU A 530 17.77 -9.29 31.53
N TYR A 531 16.65 -9.47 32.25
CA TYR A 531 16.40 -10.72 32.98
C TYR A 531 16.29 -11.92 32.03
N LYS A 532 15.53 -11.82 30.95
CA LYS A 532 15.35 -12.90 29.97
C LYS A 532 16.67 -13.35 29.36
N TYR A 533 17.59 -12.41 29.07
CA TYR A 533 18.91 -12.73 28.53
C TYR A 533 19.88 -13.25 29.61
N ILE A 534 20.04 -12.50 30.71
CA ILE A 534 21.12 -12.69 31.72
C ILE A 534 20.70 -13.67 32.83
N GLY A 535 19.44 -13.68 33.24
CA GLY A 535 18.94 -14.49 34.35
C GLY A 535 19.28 -13.97 35.75
N ALA A 536 19.84 -12.75 35.87
CA ALA A 536 20.24 -12.17 37.15
C ALA A 536 19.04 -11.69 37.99
N ALA A 537 19.01 -12.05 39.28
CA ALA A 537 17.89 -11.76 40.18
C ALA A 537 17.57 -10.27 40.33
N VAL A 538 18.56 -9.38 40.17
CA VAL A 538 18.37 -7.92 40.24
C VAL A 538 17.32 -7.43 39.25
N PHE A 539 17.36 -7.91 38.00
CA PHE A 539 16.44 -7.48 36.96
C PHE A 539 15.01 -8.00 37.19
N GLN A 540 14.86 -9.25 37.63
CA GLN A 540 13.54 -9.78 38.03
C GLN A 540 12.95 -9.00 39.23
N ASN A 541 13.78 -8.62 40.20
CA ASN A 541 13.32 -7.87 41.36
C ASN A 541 12.85 -6.45 40.96
N ILE A 542 13.59 -5.79 40.06
CA ILE A 542 13.17 -4.51 39.46
C ILE A 542 11.85 -4.69 38.70
N PHE A 543 11.76 -5.72 37.84
CA PHE A 543 10.53 -6.02 37.12
C PHE A 543 9.33 -6.17 38.05
N LYS A 544 9.46 -6.95 39.13
CA LYS A 544 8.38 -7.17 40.10
C LYS A 544 8.01 -5.91 40.86
N GLN A 545 9.00 -5.09 41.24
CA GLN A 545 8.77 -3.83 41.93
C GLN A 545 7.92 -2.89 41.07
N ASP A 546 8.32 -2.76 39.81
CA ASP A 546 7.68 -1.87 38.85
C ASP A 546 6.28 -2.45 38.50
N TYR A 547 6.15 -3.76 38.26
CA TYR A 547 4.88 -4.42 37.91
C TYR A 547 3.72 -4.21 38.91
N ILE A 548 3.97 -3.91 40.19
CA ILE A 548 2.91 -3.81 41.21
C ILE A 548 2.13 -2.48 41.16
N ASN A 549 2.61 -1.46 40.45
CA ASN A 549 2.02 -0.12 40.45
C ASN A 549 0.92 0.11 39.40
N GLN A 550 0.25 -0.93 38.89
CA GLN A 550 -0.52 -0.86 37.63
C GLN A 550 -1.96 -0.36 37.78
N SER A 551 -2.31 0.64 36.98
CA SER A 551 -3.69 1.03 36.68
C SER A 551 -4.23 0.38 35.39
N SER A 552 -5.54 0.49 35.13
CA SER A 552 -6.15 -0.03 33.89
C SER A 552 -5.66 0.68 32.62
N ALA A 553 -5.24 1.95 32.73
CA ALA A 553 -4.69 2.72 31.62
C ALA A 553 -3.26 2.27 31.26
N GLU A 554 -2.47 1.82 32.23
CA GLU A 554 -1.10 1.34 31.99
C GLU A 554 -1.07 0.03 31.20
N TYR A 555 -2.10 -0.81 31.30
CA TYR A 555 -2.26 -2.01 30.46
C TYR A 555 -2.33 -1.70 28.96
N ALA A 556 -2.77 -0.49 28.60
CA ALA A 556 -2.79 -0.02 27.23
C ALA A 556 -1.42 0.52 26.76
N SER A 557 -0.49 0.81 27.67
CA SER A 557 0.81 1.37 27.31
C SER A 557 1.70 0.34 26.61
N GLU A 558 2.42 0.80 25.59
CA GLU A 558 3.18 -0.06 24.69
C GLU A 558 4.31 -0.80 25.43
N ASN A 559 5.16 -0.05 26.15
CA ASN A 559 6.28 -0.59 26.92
C ASN A 559 5.85 -1.66 27.95
N PHE A 560 4.70 -1.47 28.60
CA PHE A 560 4.15 -2.44 29.53
C PHE A 560 3.86 -3.78 28.85
N ARG A 561 3.16 -3.76 27.69
CA ARG A 561 2.80 -4.96 26.93
C ARG A 561 4.05 -5.76 26.54
N TRP A 562 5.06 -5.08 26.02
CA TRP A 562 6.32 -5.73 25.63
C TRP A 562 7.08 -6.35 26.80
N ALA A 563 7.06 -5.72 27.97
CA ALA A 563 7.65 -6.29 29.18
C ALA A 563 6.91 -7.55 29.64
N VAL A 564 5.58 -7.53 29.60
CA VAL A 564 4.72 -8.68 29.90
C VAL A 564 4.99 -9.84 28.93
N TYR A 565 5.11 -9.58 27.63
CA TYR A 565 5.42 -10.60 26.64
C TYR A 565 6.78 -11.24 26.89
N ALA A 566 7.80 -10.43 27.18
CA ALA A 566 9.14 -10.91 27.50
C ALA A 566 9.13 -11.83 28.72
N PHE A 567 8.45 -11.44 29.81
CA PHE A 567 8.39 -12.23 31.04
C PHE A 567 7.53 -13.50 30.88
N ALA A 568 6.40 -13.42 30.18
CA ALA A 568 5.50 -14.55 29.93
C ALA A 568 6.17 -15.67 29.10
N THR A 569 7.05 -15.29 28.17
CA THR A 569 7.80 -16.22 27.29
C THR A 569 9.19 -16.57 27.82
N CYS A 570 9.61 -16.03 28.97
CA CYS A 570 10.92 -16.26 29.55
C CYS A 570 11.06 -17.68 30.13
N ASN A 571 12.16 -18.37 29.79
CA ASN A 571 12.44 -19.75 30.19
C ASN A 571 13.63 -19.89 31.15
N GLN A 572 14.01 -18.81 31.84
CA GLN A 572 15.05 -18.85 32.87
C GLN A 572 14.64 -19.75 34.04
N GLY A 573 15.53 -20.63 34.49
CA GLY A 573 15.21 -21.66 35.50
C GLY A 573 14.92 -21.11 36.91
N ASN A 574 15.32 -19.87 37.19
CA ASN A 574 15.11 -19.17 38.46
C ASN A 574 13.97 -18.14 38.42
N ILE A 575 13.08 -18.23 37.43
CA ILE A 575 11.95 -17.31 37.27
C ILE A 575 10.92 -17.47 38.37
N ASP A 576 10.36 -16.35 38.84
CA ASP A 576 9.23 -16.33 39.75
C ASP A 576 7.98 -16.86 39.02
N ALA A 577 7.60 -18.09 39.35
CA ALA A 577 6.50 -18.79 38.70
C ALA A 577 5.14 -18.09 38.87
N ASN A 578 4.92 -17.40 40.00
CA ASN A 578 3.68 -16.67 40.24
C ASN A 578 3.61 -15.43 39.34
N GLN A 579 4.71 -14.65 39.28
CA GLN A 579 4.79 -13.51 38.39
C GLN A 579 4.66 -13.92 36.92
N LYS A 580 5.27 -15.04 36.50
CA LYS A 580 5.15 -15.57 35.14
C LYS A 580 3.70 -15.93 34.82
N THR A 581 3.02 -16.61 35.74
CA THR A 581 1.60 -16.97 35.59
C THR A 581 0.71 -15.73 35.48
N THR A 582 0.97 -14.68 36.27
CA THR A 582 0.27 -13.40 36.16
C THR A 582 0.45 -12.78 34.77
N CYS A 583 1.67 -12.73 34.25
CA CYS A 583 1.94 -12.22 32.91
C CYS A 583 1.23 -13.06 31.82
N ILE A 584 1.24 -14.39 31.92
CA ILE A 584 0.51 -15.27 30.99
C ILE A 584 -0.98 -14.98 30.99
N ASN A 585 -1.59 -14.85 32.19
CA ASN A 585 -3.01 -14.54 32.31
C ASN A 585 -3.35 -13.16 31.73
N GLN A 586 -2.46 -12.17 31.90
CA GLN A 586 -2.61 -10.85 31.29
C GLN A 586 -2.61 -10.92 29.75
N VAL A 587 -1.67 -11.66 29.15
CA VAL A 587 -1.62 -11.87 27.70
C VAL A 587 -2.93 -12.46 27.19
N LYS A 588 -3.41 -13.53 27.83
CA LYS A 588 -4.67 -14.19 27.45
C LYS A 588 -5.86 -13.25 27.58
N SER A 589 -5.95 -12.49 28.68
CA SER A 589 -7.04 -11.55 28.90
C SER A 589 -7.10 -10.47 27.82
N ILE A 590 -5.94 -9.94 27.41
CA ILE A 590 -5.86 -8.93 26.34
C ILE A 590 -6.24 -9.57 25.00
N ALA A 591 -5.69 -10.75 24.67
CA ALA A 591 -6.01 -11.43 23.42
C ALA A 591 -7.50 -11.81 23.32
N ASP A 592 -8.10 -12.27 24.42
CA ASP A 592 -9.52 -12.61 24.46
C ASP A 592 -10.40 -11.36 24.26
N ALA A 593 -10.08 -10.25 24.94
CA ALA A 593 -10.89 -9.03 24.91
C ALA A 593 -10.69 -8.19 23.63
N ASP A 594 -9.45 -8.06 23.14
CA ASP A 594 -9.10 -7.19 22.01
C ASP A 594 -9.19 -7.89 20.66
N VAL A 595 -9.17 -9.23 20.60
CA VAL A 595 -9.08 -9.98 19.34
C VAL A 595 -10.19 -11.01 19.21
N VAL A 596 -10.25 -12.00 20.11
CA VAL A 596 -11.16 -13.15 19.97
C VAL A 596 -12.63 -12.74 20.12
N ASP A 597 -12.97 -12.00 21.17
CA ASP A 597 -14.34 -11.56 21.40
C ASP A 597 -14.87 -10.64 20.28
N PRO A 598 -14.10 -9.65 19.77
CA PRO A 598 -14.45 -8.93 18.56
C PRO A 598 -14.65 -9.78 17.30
N ALA A 599 -13.70 -10.66 16.98
CA ALA A 599 -13.77 -11.51 15.79
C ALA A 599 -15.01 -12.43 15.81
N THR A 600 -15.40 -12.95 16.96
CA THR A 600 -16.58 -13.84 17.05
C THR A 600 -17.92 -13.12 16.89
N LYS A 601 -17.99 -11.82 17.21
CA LYS A 601 -19.25 -11.06 17.26
C LYS A 601 -19.50 -10.21 16.03
N ARG A 602 -18.46 -9.64 15.40
CA ARG A 602 -18.59 -8.76 14.23
C ARG A 602 -19.04 -9.50 12.98
N SER A 603 -19.73 -8.79 12.10
CA SER A 603 -20.33 -9.33 10.89
C SER A 603 -19.32 -10.00 9.95
N PHE A 604 -18.18 -9.34 9.69
CA PHE A 604 -17.06 -9.85 8.87
C PHE A 604 -15.93 -10.49 9.69
N ARG A 605 -16.19 -10.89 10.94
CA ARG A 605 -15.22 -11.57 11.83
C ARG A 605 -13.89 -10.85 12.08
N ALA A 606 -13.86 -9.53 11.98
CA ALA A 606 -12.63 -8.77 12.20
C ALA A 606 -12.31 -8.55 13.70
N GLY A 607 -11.13 -8.99 14.14
CA GLY A 607 -10.62 -8.90 15.50
C GLY A 607 -9.83 -7.62 15.77
N PHE A 608 -10.39 -6.69 16.52
CA PHE A 608 -9.68 -5.53 17.08
C PHE A 608 -10.52 -4.89 18.19
N ASN A 609 -9.87 -4.17 19.10
CA ASN A 609 -10.47 -3.67 20.34
C ASN A 609 -11.84 -2.99 20.14
N TRP A 610 -12.83 -3.39 20.96
CA TRP A 610 -14.22 -2.90 20.92
C TRP A 610 -14.41 -1.40 21.14
N THR A 611 -13.55 -0.82 21.96
CA THR A 611 -13.65 0.56 22.42
C THR A 611 -12.81 1.52 21.58
N TYR A 612 -11.99 0.99 20.67
CA TYR A 612 -11.16 1.79 19.81
C TYR A 612 -11.98 2.30 18.62
N PRO A 613 -12.10 3.62 18.41
CA PRO A 613 -12.87 4.17 17.29
C PRO A 613 -12.24 3.79 15.95
N MET A 614 -13.05 3.83 14.89
CA MET A 614 -12.56 3.68 13.51
C MET A 614 -11.70 4.91 13.14
N LEU A 615 -10.40 4.78 13.42
CA LEU A 615 -9.40 5.85 13.37
C LEU A 615 -8.01 5.21 13.35
N VAL A 616 -7.01 5.87 12.74
CA VAL A 616 -5.58 5.48 12.80
C VAL A 616 -5.35 3.99 12.50
N GLY A 617 -5.88 3.48 11.38
CA GLY A 617 -5.55 2.14 10.92
C GLY A 617 -6.33 0.99 11.55
N GLN A 618 -7.26 1.25 12.48
CA GLN A 618 -8.05 0.19 13.12
C GLN A 618 -8.86 -0.66 12.12
N ALA A 619 -9.31 -0.06 11.02
CA ALA A 619 -10.05 -0.75 9.95
C ALA A 619 -9.17 -1.24 8.79
N THR A 620 -7.85 -1.07 8.86
CA THR A 620 -6.93 -1.43 7.76
C THR A 620 -5.73 -2.26 8.19
N THR A 621 -5.42 -2.30 9.48
CA THR A 621 -4.21 -2.91 10.04
C THR A 621 -4.56 -4.04 11.00
N PRO A 622 -3.98 -5.25 10.84
CA PRO A 622 -4.19 -6.36 11.77
C PRO A 622 -3.47 -6.17 13.10
N MET A 623 -4.04 -5.35 13.98
CA MET A 623 -3.52 -5.06 15.33
C MET A 623 -3.77 -6.21 16.34
N VAL A 624 -3.47 -7.45 15.94
CA VAL A 624 -3.82 -8.69 16.67
C VAL A 624 -2.63 -9.40 17.31
N PHE A 625 -1.49 -8.72 17.42
CA PHE A 625 -0.27 -9.29 18.00
C PHE A 625 -0.43 -9.93 19.41
N PRO A 626 -1.29 -9.43 20.33
CA PRO A 626 -1.54 -10.12 21.60
C PRO A 626 -2.02 -11.57 21.42
N ALA A 627 -2.84 -11.85 20.39
CA ALA A 627 -3.30 -13.20 20.07
C ALA A 627 -2.16 -14.09 19.54
N VAL A 628 -1.20 -13.53 18.80
CA VAL A 628 0.00 -14.27 18.35
C VAL A 628 0.80 -14.77 19.57
N VAL A 629 1.03 -13.88 20.55
CA VAL A 629 1.73 -14.23 21.79
C VAL A 629 0.92 -15.26 22.60
N ALA A 630 -0.40 -15.07 22.72
CA ALA A 630 -1.28 -16.00 23.42
C ALA A 630 -1.28 -17.39 22.79
N TYR A 631 -1.34 -17.46 21.45
CA TYR A 631 -1.24 -18.70 20.69
C TYR A 631 0.10 -19.40 20.95
N LYS A 632 1.22 -18.68 20.89
CA LYS A 632 2.55 -19.24 21.16
C LYS A 632 2.65 -19.86 22.57
N ILE A 633 2.05 -19.22 23.57
CA ILE A 633 2.10 -19.66 24.97
C ILE A 633 1.17 -20.86 25.21
N THR A 634 -0.01 -20.87 24.59
CA THR A 634 -1.10 -21.80 24.97
C THR A 634 -1.33 -22.93 23.98
N GLY A 635 -1.02 -22.71 22.69
CA GLY A 635 -1.43 -23.59 21.59
C GLY A 635 -2.94 -23.59 21.32
N ASP A 636 -3.72 -22.72 21.96
CA ASP A 636 -5.18 -22.66 21.80
C ASP A 636 -5.53 -22.02 20.45
N LYS A 637 -6.11 -22.83 19.56
CA LYS A 637 -6.37 -22.46 18.18
C LYS A 637 -7.36 -21.32 18.02
N LYS A 638 -8.20 -21.02 19.03
CA LYS A 638 -9.11 -19.86 18.96
C LYS A 638 -8.36 -18.55 18.66
N TYR A 639 -7.11 -18.44 19.11
CA TYR A 639 -6.27 -17.28 18.82
C TYR A 639 -5.81 -17.27 17.37
N LEU A 640 -5.40 -18.41 16.83
CA LEU A 640 -5.02 -18.55 15.42
C LEU A 640 -6.20 -18.24 14.50
N THR A 641 -7.37 -18.85 14.75
CA THR A 641 -8.60 -18.62 14.00
C THR A 641 -9.00 -17.14 14.00
N ALA A 642 -8.90 -16.47 15.16
CA ALA A 642 -9.20 -15.04 15.25
C ALA A 642 -8.17 -14.19 14.50
N ILE A 643 -6.89 -14.58 14.44
CA ILE A 643 -5.87 -13.88 13.63
C ILE A 643 -6.18 -14.05 12.13
N GLU A 644 -6.44 -15.27 11.68
CA GLU A 644 -6.70 -15.59 10.27
C GLU A 644 -7.93 -14.85 9.74
N THR A 645 -9.08 -14.98 10.40
CA THR A 645 -10.32 -14.28 10.02
C THR A 645 -10.20 -12.76 10.07
N THR A 646 -9.36 -12.24 10.97
CA THR A 646 -9.06 -10.81 11.00
C THR A 646 -8.22 -10.37 9.81
N VAL A 647 -7.23 -11.16 9.40
CA VAL A 647 -6.43 -10.86 8.22
C VAL A 647 -7.27 -10.98 6.95
N ASP A 648 -8.19 -11.95 6.88
CA ASP A 648 -9.13 -12.08 5.77
C ASP A 648 -9.90 -10.78 5.51
N TYR A 649 -10.33 -10.10 6.58
CA TYR A 649 -10.97 -8.79 6.50
C TYR A 649 -10.07 -7.75 5.81
N PHE A 650 -8.81 -7.63 6.23
CA PHE A 650 -7.91 -6.61 5.69
C PHE A 650 -7.42 -6.90 4.27
N MET A 651 -7.52 -8.16 3.85
CA MET A 651 -7.10 -8.62 2.52
C MET A 651 -8.23 -8.67 1.50
N GLY A 652 -9.36 -8.03 1.77
CA GLY A 652 -10.48 -7.90 0.83
C GLY A 652 -11.80 -8.51 1.29
N GLY A 653 -11.82 -9.25 2.40
CA GLY A 653 -13.03 -9.75 3.04
C GLY A 653 -13.80 -8.67 3.80
N ASN A 654 -13.99 -7.50 3.18
CA ASN A 654 -14.61 -6.31 3.76
C ASN A 654 -15.60 -5.65 2.80
N PRO A 655 -16.47 -4.74 3.28
CA PRO A 655 -17.52 -4.12 2.45
C PRO A 655 -17.04 -3.40 1.18
N LEU A 656 -15.78 -2.96 1.13
CA LEU A 656 -15.21 -2.29 -0.05
C LEU A 656 -14.57 -3.25 -1.04
N ASN A 657 -14.49 -4.55 -0.74
CA ASN A 657 -13.60 -5.48 -1.45
C ASN A 657 -12.19 -4.90 -1.59
N MET A 658 -11.66 -4.26 -0.53
CA MET A 658 -10.39 -3.53 -0.57
C MET A 658 -9.30 -4.37 0.10
N LEU A 659 -8.22 -4.67 -0.62
CA LEU A 659 -6.97 -5.11 -0.01
C LEU A 659 -6.24 -3.86 0.49
N TRP A 660 -6.07 -3.70 1.80
CA TRP A 660 -5.57 -2.46 2.40
C TRP A 660 -4.05 -2.27 2.29
N MET A 661 -3.47 -2.45 1.10
CA MET A 661 -2.04 -2.29 0.84
C MET A 661 -1.81 -1.74 -0.56
N THR A 662 -1.08 -0.63 -0.69
CA THR A 662 -0.72 -0.08 -2.00
C THR A 662 0.01 -1.11 -2.86
N GLY A 663 -0.28 -1.12 -4.17
CA GLY A 663 0.47 -1.87 -5.16
C GLY A 663 0.36 -3.40 -5.09
N TYR A 664 -0.63 -3.94 -4.36
CA TYR A 664 -0.83 -5.38 -4.24
C TYR A 664 -2.33 -5.75 -4.29
N GLY A 665 -2.68 -6.81 -5.01
CA GLY A 665 -4.07 -7.24 -5.25
C GLY A 665 -4.83 -6.37 -6.27
N ASP A 666 -6.03 -6.82 -6.65
CA ASP A 666 -6.81 -6.22 -7.73
C ASP A 666 -7.45 -4.87 -7.37
N HIS A 667 -7.84 -4.68 -6.10
CA HIS A 667 -8.47 -3.47 -5.62
C HIS A 667 -7.83 -3.05 -4.29
N HIS A 668 -7.08 -1.95 -4.35
CA HIS A 668 -6.22 -1.47 -3.27
C HIS A 668 -6.10 0.06 -3.27
N PRO A 669 -5.66 0.69 -2.15
CA PRO A 669 -5.41 2.12 -2.08
C PRO A 669 -4.43 2.61 -3.14
N GLU A 670 -4.84 3.63 -3.92
CA GLU A 670 -3.98 4.22 -4.96
C GLU A 670 -3.49 5.63 -4.61
N GLN A 671 -4.08 6.28 -3.60
CA GLN A 671 -3.80 7.67 -3.22
C GLN A 671 -3.52 7.78 -1.71
N VAL A 672 -2.25 7.65 -1.33
CA VAL A 672 -1.81 7.81 0.07
C VAL A 672 -0.96 9.06 0.28
N MET A 673 -0.86 9.51 1.53
CA MET A 673 0.01 10.60 1.96
C MET A 673 1.46 10.15 2.00
N HIS A 674 2.20 10.39 0.91
CA HIS A 674 3.63 10.16 0.84
C HIS A 674 4.32 11.24 0.00
N LEU A 675 4.93 12.21 0.68
CA LEU A 675 5.44 13.43 0.06
C LEU A 675 6.53 13.14 -0.98
N ASP A 676 7.43 12.20 -0.72
CA ASP A 676 8.49 11.84 -1.66
C ASP A 676 7.93 11.24 -2.97
N THR A 677 6.81 10.50 -2.91
CA THR A 677 6.15 10.05 -4.15
C THR A 677 5.51 11.22 -4.87
N TRP A 678 4.77 12.08 -4.16
CA TRP A 678 4.10 13.23 -4.76
C TRP A 678 5.07 14.22 -5.40
N PHE A 679 6.21 14.46 -4.75
CA PHE A 679 7.21 15.44 -5.17
C PHE A 679 8.29 14.79 -6.03
N SER A 680 7.99 13.66 -6.65
CA SER A 680 8.86 13.02 -7.63
C SER A 680 8.16 12.93 -8.99
N ASN A 681 8.89 12.55 -10.03
CA ASN A 681 8.31 12.27 -11.35
C ASN A 681 7.72 10.84 -11.42
N ARG A 682 7.07 10.38 -10.35
CA ARG A 682 6.52 9.02 -10.24
C ARG A 682 5.00 9.06 -10.20
N ASP A 683 4.41 8.13 -10.91
CA ASP A 683 2.95 7.93 -10.93
C ASP A 683 2.49 6.89 -9.90
N GLU A 684 3.40 6.07 -9.36
CA GLU A 684 3.06 4.92 -8.50
C GLU A 684 3.64 5.06 -7.10
N PHE A 685 2.86 4.64 -6.12
CA PHE A 685 3.30 4.53 -4.73
C PHE A 685 4.15 3.30 -4.51
N ILE A 686 4.95 3.36 -3.45
CA ILE A 686 5.71 2.21 -2.97
C ILE A 686 4.70 1.11 -2.58
N PRO A 687 4.85 -0.13 -3.07
CA PRO A 687 4.00 -1.23 -2.62
C PRO A 687 4.19 -1.52 -1.14
N GLY A 688 3.13 -1.90 -0.42
CA GLY A 688 3.23 -2.25 1.00
C GLY A 688 2.75 -1.17 1.99
N ILE A 689 2.33 0.01 1.52
CA ILE A 689 1.82 1.06 2.40
C ILE A 689 0.37 0.74 2.78
N ILE A 690 0.10 0.72 4.09
CA ILE A 690 -1.23 0.51 4.68
C ILE A 690 -1.70 1.84 5.26
N PRO A 691 -2.67 2.55 4.65
CA PRO A 691 -3.16 3.83 5.16
C PRO A 691 -4.02 3.64 6.42
N TYR A 692 -4.28 4.72 7.15
CA TYR A 692 -5.20 4.71 8.29
C TYR A 692 -6.63 4.29 7.92
N GLY A 693 -7.06 4.57 6.70
CA GLY A 693 -8.31 4.09 6.11
C GLY A 693 -9.55 4.87 6.53
N PRO A 694 -10.73 4.21 6.58
CA PRO A 694 -11.98 4.85 6.97
C PRO A 694 -11.86 5.55 8.34
N THR A 695 -12.50 6.72 8.46
CA THR A 695 -12.52 7.47 9.72
C THR A 695 -13.95 7.86 10.12
N TYR A 696 -14.17 7.91 11.42
CA TYR A 696 -15.47 8.19 12.02
C TYR A 696 -15.87 9.68 11.89
N ILE A 697 -17.18 9.93 11.72
CA ILE A 697 -17.75 11.29 11.65
C ILE A 697 -17.46 12.07 12.95
N GLY A 698 -16.72 13.18 12.86
CA GLY A 698 -16.42 14.02 14.02
C GLY A 698 -15.24 13.55 14.88
N ARG A 699 -14.46 12.56 14.43
CA ARG A 699 -13.14 12.20 15.02
C ARG A 699 -11.96 12.76 14.23
N ASP A 700 -12.22 13.70 13.32
CA ASP A 700 -11.19 14.45 12.61
C ASP A 700 -10.39 15.31 13.61
N TRP A 701 -9.08 15.06 13.71
CA TRP A 701 -8.16 15.87 14.52
C TRP A 701 -7.64 17.11 13.78
N MET A 702 -8.03 17.30 12.52
CA MET A 702 -7.70 18.46 11.68
C MET A 702 -8.95 19.12 11.06
N PRO A 703 -10.02 19.39 11.82
CA PRO A 703 -11.26 19.89 11.25
C PRO A 703 -11.07 21.27 10.61
N ASN A 704 -11.84 21.55 9.55
CA ASN A 704 -11.84 22.82 8.80
C ASN A 704 -10.56 23.12 7.99
N ASN A 705 -9.79 22.11 7.58
CA ASN A 705 -8.57 22.27 6.79
C ASN A 705 -8.71 21.86 5.30
N GLY A 706 -9.91 21.97 4.73
CA GLY A 706 -10.17 21.60 3.34
C GLY A 706 -9.79 20.13 3.08
N PRO A 707 -9.06 19.79 2.00
CA PRO A 707 -8.72 18.39 1.69
C PRO A 707 -7.81 17.71 2.74
N TRP A 708 -7.29 18.43 3.73
CA TRP A 708 -6.59 17.83 4.88
C TRP A 708 -7.54 17.30 5.96
N ALA A 709 -8.78 17.79 5.99
CA ALA A 709 -9.81 17.35 6.90
C ALA A 709 -10.56 16.17 6.29
N SER A 710 -10.78 15.10 7.06
CA SER A 710 -11.62 13.99 6.60
C SER A 710 -13.07 14.43 6.41
N GLU A 711 -13.51 15.40 7.20
CA GLU A 711 -14.83 16.02 7.10
C GLU A 711 -15.08 16.64 5.72
N PHE A 712 -14.03 17.12 5.04
CA PHE A 712 -14.15 17.64 3.68
C PHE A 712 -14.62 16.56 2.71
N ALA A 713 -13.99 15.38 2.71
CA ALA A 713 -14.40 14.26 1.86
C ALA A 713 -15.76 13.68 2.28
N LEU A 714 -16.01 13.55 3.60
CA LEU A 714 -17.28 13.09 4.15
C LEU A 714 -18.48 13.98 3.76
N CYS A 715 -18.24 15.26 3.45
CA CYS A 715 -19.28 16.16 2.93
C CYS A 715 -19.54 16.02 1.43
N ARG A 716 -18.85 15.13 0.72
CA ARG A 716 -18.98 14.89 -0.73
C ARG A 716 -19.45 13.46 -0.96
N VAL A 717 -20.58 13.12 -0.36
CA VAL A 717 -21.27 11.84 -0.52
C VAL A 717 -22.77 12.05 -0.78
N TYR A 718 -23.37 11.11 -1.48
CA TYR A 718 -24.82 10.94 -1.56
C TYR A 718 -25.19 9.45 -1.43
N PRO A 719 -26.14 9.06 -0.57
CA PRO A 719 -26.88 9.91 0.38
C PRO A 719 -25.97 10.50 1.46
N SER A 720 -26.51 11.29 2.39
CA SER A 720 -25.69 11.97 3.40
C SER A 720 -24.87 10.97 4.23
N LYS A 721 -23.73 11.42 4.75
CA LYS A 721 -22.77 10.59 5.49
C LYS A 721 -23.39 9.83 6.67
N GLU A 722 -24.44 10.35 7.30
CA GLU A 722 -25.14 9.67 8.41
C GLU A 722 -25.86 8.39 7.97
N LEU A 723 -26.14 8.25 6.67
CA LEU A 723 -26.77 7.09 6.07
C LEU A 723 -25.77 6.13 5.42
N TRP A 724 -24.49 6.48 5.36
CA TRP A 724 -23.45 5.74 4.65
C TRP A 724 -22.73 4.76 5.59
N PRO A 725 -22.39 3.52 5.17
CA PRO A 725 -21.68 2.57 6.03
C PRO A 725 -20.30 3.07 6.46
N GLY A 726 -19.97 2.98 7.75
CA GLY A 726 -18.71 3.54 8.27
C GLY A 726 -17.47 3.00 7.57
N HIS A 727 -17.43 1.69 7.27
CA HIS A 727 -16.27 1.06 6.63
C HIS A 727 -16.24 1.24 5.11
N GLU A 728 -17.26 1.87 4.51
CA GLU A 728 -17.21 2.36 3.13
C GLU A 728 -16.72 3.83 3.02
N MET A 729 -16.58 4.55 4.15
CA MET A 729 -16.13 5.95 4.22
C MET A 729 -14.61 6.13 4.09
N TYR A 730 -14.02 5.42 3.13
CA TYR A 730 -12.67 5.69 2.65
C TYR A 730 -12.74 6.45 1.34
N PHE A 731 -11.80 7.38 1.16
CA PHE A 731 -11.70 8.25 0.00
C PHE A 731 -10.25 8.27 -0.46
N GLU A 732 -10.01 8.31 -1.76
CA GLU A 732 -8.68 8.43 -2.36
C GLU A 732 -8.14 9.88 -2.26
N ASN A 733 -8.33 10.50 -1.09
CA ASN A 733 -7.85 11.84 -0.78
C ASN A 733 -6.42 11.80 -0.23
N ARG A 734 -5.44 11.77 -1.14
CA ARG A 734 -4.02 11.70 -0.77
C ARG A 734 -3.63 12.74 0.29
N TYR A 735 -4.26 13.92 0.32
CA TYR A 735 -3.88 15.01 1.22
C TYR A 735 -4.39 14.91 2.64
N CYS A 736 -5.26 13.94 2.97
CA CYS A 736 -5.95 13.86 4.24
C CYS A 736 -5.19 12.97 5.23
N PRO A 737 -4.49 13.53 6.23
CA PRO A 737 -3.76 12.70 7.18
C PRO A 737 -4.65 11.72 7.94
N PRO A 738 -5.83 12.11 8.49
CA PRO A 738 -6.69 11.18 9.24
C PRO A 738 -7.13 9.90 8.52
N THR A 739 -7.07 9.85 7.18
CA THR A 739 -7.55 8.69 6.38
C THR A 739 -6.50 8.10 5.45
N ASN A 740 -5.61 8.91 4.88
CA ASN A 740 -4.70 8.49 3.80
C ASN A 740 -3.22 8.55 4.21
N GLU A 741 -2.90 9.04 5.41
CA GLU A 741 -1.59 8.82 6.00
C GLU A 741 -1.44 7.40 6.56
N PHE A 742 -0.22 7.04 6.87
CA PHE A 742 0.19 5.80 7.50
C PHE A 742 1.34 6.14 8.44
N THR A 743 1.60 5.35 9.46
CA THR A 743 2.89 5.42 10.16
C THR A 743 3.57 4.07 10.21
N ILE A 744 4.90 4.10 10.21
CA ILE A 744 5.71 2.89 10.34
C ILE A 744 5.42 2.10 11.62
N HIS A 745 4.96 2.77 12.68
CA HIS A 745 4.79 2.18 14.01
C HIS A 745 3.34 1.77 14.31
N GLN A 746 2.32 2.43 13.73
CA GLN A 746 0.90 2.05 13.93
C GLN A 746 0.39 1.11 12.84
N ASN A 747 0.87 1.23 11.60
CA ASN A 747 0.39 0.43 10.48
C ASN A 747 1.42 -0.64 10.08
N THR A 748 2.61 -0.20 9.65
CA THR A 748 3.57 -1.11 8.99
C THR A 748 4.09 -2.20 9.92
N ALA A 749 4.67 -1.84 11.06
CA ALA A 749 5.29 -2.80 11.96
C ALA A 749 4.32 -3.87 12.53
N PRO A 750 3.11 -3.52 13.03
CA PRO A 750 2.18 -4.55 13.48
C PRO A 750 1.69 -5.44 12.33
N ALA A 751 1.43 -4.88 11.14
CA ALA A 751 1.04 -5.67 9.97
C ALA A 751 2.16 -6.63 9.54
N ALA A 752 3.39 -6.14 9.44
CA ALA A 752 4.57 -6.95 9.14
C ALA A 752 4.72 -8.13 10.11
N ALA A 753 4.54 -7.90 11.41
CA ALA A 753 4.64 -8.96 12.41
C ALA A 753 3.53 -10.02 12.26
N VAL A 754 2.29 -9.61 11.98
CA VAL A 754 1.17 -10.56 11.81
C VAL A 754 1.25 -11.31 10.48
N LEU A 755 1.63 -10.65 9.39
CA LEU A 755 1.82 -11.31 8.10
C LEU A 755 3.01 -12.28 8.15
N GLY A 756 4.11 -11.87 8.79
CA GLY A 756 5.26 -12.73 9.04
C GLY A 756 4.92 -13.97 9.90
N PHE A 757 4.00 -13.83 10.86
CA PHE A 757 3.46 -14.96 11.62
C PHE A 757 2.75 -15.98 10.72
N LEU A 758 1.97 -15.52 9.73
CA LEU A 758 1.17 -16.37 8.84
C LEU A 758 1.96 -16.98 7.67
N CYS A 759 3.20 -16.54 7.43
CA CYS A 759 4.08 -17.15 6.44
C CYS A 759 4.45 -18.60 6.80
N ASP A 760 4.73 -19.47 5.83
CA ASP A 760 5.28 -20.81 6.10
C ASP A 760 6.75 -20.70 6.59
N THR A 761 7.39 -21.84 6.82
CA THR A 761 8.86 -21.90 7.03
C THR A 761 9.58 -21.32 5.80
N ALA A 762 10.56 -20.44 6.02
CA ALA A 762 11.31 -19.84 4.93
C ALA A 762 12.11 -20.90 4.15
N SER A 763 11.69 -21.22 2.91
CA SER A 763 12.16 -22.39 2.16
C SER A 763 13.23 -22.11 1.09
N GLY A 764 13.70 -20.87 0.94
CA GLY A 764 14.69 -20.53 -0.09
C GLY A 764 14.13 -20.29 -1.50
N GLN A 765 12.93 -20.81 -1.78
CA GLN A 765 12.34 -20.92 -3.12
C GLN A 765 11.37 -19.79 -3.49
N TRP A 766 10.94 -18.97 -2.53
CA TRP A 766 10.02 -17.86 -2.79
C TRP A 766 10.73 -16.64 -3.39
N ALA A 767 10.07 -15.99 -4.33
CA ALA A 767 10.43 -14.70 -4.93
C ALA A 767 9.16 -13.82 -5.04
N PRO A 768 9.28 -12.49 -4.97
CA PRO A 768 8.14 -11.58 -5.16
C PRO A 768 7.65 -11.61 -6.61
N ASN A 769 6.34 -11.39 -6.81
CA ASN A 769 5.73 -11.29 -8.13
C ASN A 769 6.40 -10.21 -9.02
N GLU A 770 6.63 -10.55 -10.29
CA GLU A 770 7.16 -9.65 -11.30
C GLU A 770 6.02 -8.97 -12.07
N PRO A 771 6.02 -7.63 -12.21
CA PRO A 771 4.97 -6.96 -12.97
C PRO A 771 4.92 -7.43 -14.44
N PRO A 772 3.72 -7.62 -15.02
CA PRO A 772 3.55 -8.04 -16.40
C PRO A 772 4.06 -6.97 -17.37
N SER A 773 4.33 -7.37 -18.61
CA SER A 773 4.78 -6.47 -19.67
C SER A 773 3.71 -6.31 -20.77
N VAL A 774 3.64 -5.12 -21.35
CA VAL A 774 2.72 -4.79 -22.45
C VAL A 774 3.42 -3.94 -23.51
N ILE A 775 3.13 -4.20 -24.78
CA ILE A 775 3.65 -3.47 -25.93
C ILE A 775 2.53 -3.30 -26.95
N PHE A 776 2.30 -2.07 -27.43
CA PHE A 776 1.41 -1.86 -28.56
C PHE A 776 1.98 -2.49 -29.85
N THR A 777 1.19 -3.32 -30.51
CA THR A 777 1.49 -3.89 -31.84
C THR A 777 0.74 -3.18 -32.96
N GLY A 778 -0.20 -2.31 -32.63
CA GLY A 778 -0.91 -1.47 -33.59
C GLY A 778 -2.07 -0.67 -32.98
N PRO A 779 -2.57 0.34 -33.72
CA PRO A 779 -1.99 0.84 -34.97
C PRO A 779 -0.83 1.83 -34.70
N ASP A 780 -0.17 2.35 -35.74
CA ASP A 780 0.80 3.43 -35.53
C ASP A 780 0.13 4.71 -35.01
N LYS A 781 0.79 5.45 -34.12
CA LYS A 781 0.26 6.73 -33.59
C LYS A 781 -0.14 7.71 -34.71
N ALA A 782 0.56 7.68 -35.85
CA ALA A 782 0.28 8.53 -37.00
C ALA A 782 -1.06 8.24 -37.70
N THR A 783 -1.66 7.07 -37.47
CA THR A 783 -2.94 6.69 -38.10
C THR A 783 -4.16 7.15 -37.30
N LEU A 784 -3.97 7.71 -36.11
CA LEU A 784 -5.09 8.21 -35.30
C LEU A 784 -5.65 9.49 -35.92
N GLN A 785 -6.86 9.39 -36.47
CA GLN A 785 -7.57 10.49 -37.11
C GLN A 785 -8.93 10.72 -36.43
N PRO A 786 -9.32 11.97 -36.14
CA PRO A 786 -10.65 12.26 -35.59
C PRO A 786 -11.78 11.67 -36.44
N GLY A 787 -12.78 11.10 -35.78
CA GLY A 787 -13.94 10.45 -36.39
C GLY A 787 -13.70 9.04 -36.91
N SER A 788 -12.46 8.53 -36.90
CA SER A 788 -12.16 7.16 -37.32
C SER A 788 -12.60 6.11 -36.30
N THR A 789 -12.64 4.84 -36.73
CA THR A 789 -12.73 3.67 -35.84
C THR A 789 -11.38 2.96 -35.88
N VAL A 790 -10.79 2.75 -34.71
CA VAL A 790 -9.42 2.24 -34.56
C VAL A 790 -9.41 1.03 -33.64
N MET A 791 -8.74 -0.04 -34.04
CA MET A 791 -8.48 -1.20 -33.19
C MET A 791 -7.05 -1.12 -32.64
N PHE A 792 -6.93 -0.99 -31.33
CA PHE A 792 -5.69 -1.11 -30.60
C PHE A 792 -5.40 -2.57 -30.32
N THR A 793 -4.18 -3.01 -30.62
CA THR A 793 -3.69 -4.36 -30.33
C THR A 793 -2.43 -4.27 -29.49
N VAL A 794 -2.32 -5.16 -28.52
CA VAL A 794 -1.13 -5.26 -27.67
C VAL A 794 -0.59 -6.69 -27.67
N GLN A 795 0.72 -6.79 -27.48
CA GLN A 795 1.39 -8.00 -27.03
C GLN A 795 1.65 -7.87 -25.54
N VAL A 796 1.33 -8.92 -24.79
CA VAL A 796 1.54 -8.98 -23.35
C VAL A 796 2.36 -10.21 -22.98
N SER A 797 3.09 -10.14 -21.88
CA SER A 797 3.77 -11.30 -21.29
C SER A 797 3.85 -11.15 -19.78
N ASP A 798 3.96 -12.29 -19.11
CA ASP A 798 4.15 -12.41 -17.69
C ASP A 798 5.09 -13.62 -17.48
N ASN A 799 6.12 -13.46 -16.66
CA ASN A 799 7.22 -14.43 -16.54
C ASN A 799 6.98 -15.47 -15.45
N ASP A 800 6.26 -15.09 -14.41
CA ASP A 800 5.94 -15.86 -13.22
C ASP A 800 4.44 -16.12 -13.07
N GLY A 801 3.61 -15.45 -13.86
CA GLY A 801 2.17 -15.60 -13.85
C GLY A 801 1.50 -15.64 -15.23
N TYR A 802 0.28 -15.12 -15.25
CA TYR A 802 -0.51 -14.91 -16.47
C TYR A 802 -1.31 -13.61 -16.40
N VAL A 803 -1.52 -13.01 -17.57
CA VAL A 803 -2.29 -11.76 -17.71
C VAL A 803 -3.79 -12.02 -17.56
N THR A 804 -4.43 -11.26 -16.67
CA THR A 804 -5.87 -11.31 -16.41
C THR A 804 -6.65 -10.29 -17.24
N ARG A 805 -6.12 -9.07 -17.44
CA ARG A 805 -6.77 -8.03 -18.25
C ARG A 805 -5.80 -6.99 -18.79
N VAL A 806 -6.25 -6.27 -19.82
CA VAL A 806 -5.63 -5.05 -20.33
C VAL A 806 -6.68 -3.94 -20.38
N GLU A 807 -6.36 -2.81 -19.78
CA GLU A 807 -7.16 -1.58 -19.82
C GLU A 807 -6.49 -0.55 -20.73
N TYR A 808 -7.29 0.21 -21.46
CA TYR A 808 -6.82 1.21 -22.42
C TYR A 808 -7.33 2.58 -22.00
N PHE A 809 -6.42 3.56 -21.99
CA PHE A 809 -6.69 4.92 -21.56
C PHE A 809 -6.33 5.94 -22.63
N ASN A 810 -6.97 7.10 -22.61
CA ASN A 810 -6.56 8.31 -23.33
C ASN A 810 -6.50 9.50 -22.37
N ASN A 811 -5.31 10.03 -22.08
CA ASN A 811 -5.12 11.09 -21.08
C ASN A 811 -5.77 10.73 -19.72
N LYS A 812 -5.50 9.52 -19.20
CA LYS A 812 -6.11 8.91 -17.99
C LYS A 812 -7.59 8.53 -18.06
N HIS A 813 -8.33 8.91 -19.11
CA HIS A 813 -9.71 8.46 -19.28
C HIS A 813 -9.71 7.02 -19.79
N LYS A 814 -10.37 6.11 -19.10
CA LYS A 814 -10.54 4.73 -19.58
C LYS A 814 -11.41 4.75 -20.83
N ILE A 815 -10.82 4.33 -21.95
CA ILE A 815 -11.51 4.25 -23.24
C ILE A 815 -12.00 2.83 -23.53
N GLY A 816 -11.46 1.81 -22.88
CA GLY A 816 -11.95 0.43 -22.98
C GLY A 816 -11.06 -0.57 -22.27
N GLN A 817 -11.44 -1.85 -22.35
CA GLN A 817 -10.68 -2.96 -21.76
C GLN A 817 -10.84 -4.25 -22.56
N SER A 818 -9.95 -5.20 -22.33
CA SER A 818 -10.02 -6.58 -22.81
C SER A 818 -9.59 -7.54 -21.70
N ALA A 819 -10.45 -8.51 -21.36
CA ALA A 819 -10.24 -9.47 -20.26
C ALA A 819 -9.86 -10.88 -20.73
N ALA A 820 -9.59 -11.07 -22.02
CA ALA A 820 -9.15 -12.35 -22.58
C ALA A 820 -8.32 -12.15 -23.85
N PRO A 821 -7.36 -13.05 -24.13
CA PRO A 821 -6.61 -13.03 -25.37
C PRO A 821 -7.48 -13.38 -26.59
N PRO A 822 -7.21 -12.81 -27.79
CA PRO A 822 -6.22 -11.77 -28.04
C PRO A 822 -6.64 -10.41 -27.44
N PHE A 823 -5.74 -9.79 -26.67
CA PHE A 823 -6.00 -8.52 -26.02
C PHE A 823 -6.03 -7.39 -27.06
N SER A 824 -7.23 -6.90 -27.33
CA SER A 824 -7.48 -5.85 -28.30
C SER A 824 -8.72 -5.04 -27.92
N PHE A 825 -8.72 -3.76 -28.31
CA PHE A 825 -9.83 -2.85 -28.04
C PHE A 825 -10.14 -2.00 -29.27
N THR A 826 -11.42 -1.86 -29.63
CA THR A 826 -11.84 -1.03 -30.77
C THR A 826 -12.51 0.27 -30.30
N TRP A 827 -11.83 1.40 -30.49
CA TRP A 827 -12.37 2.72 -30.22
C TRP A 827 -13.05 3.28 -31.47
N LYS A 828 -14.36 3.56 -31.38
CA LYS A 828 -15.16 4.11 -32.48
C LYS A 828 -15.31 5.62 -32.35
N ASN A 829 -15.36 6.32 -33.48
CA ASN A 829 -15.60 7.77 -33.57
C ASN A 829 -14.62 8.59 -32.72
N LEU A 830 -13.30 8.39 -32.92
CA LEU A 830 -12.25 9.05 -32.15
C LEU A 830 -12.50 10.57 -32.01
N PRO A 831 -12.48 11.15 -30.80
CA PRO A 831 -12.70 12.58 -30.60
C PRO A 831 -11.56 13.41 -31.21
N SER A 832 -11.80 14.67 -31.56
CA SER A 832 -10.74 15.56 -32.03
C SER A 832 -9.84 16.00 -30.88
N GLY A 833 -8.51 15.88 -31.03
CA GLY A 833 -7.55 16.37 -30.04
C GLY A 833 -6.24 15.57 -30.08
N PRO A 834 -5.24 15.93 -29.26
CA PRO A 834 -4.07 15.09 -29.05
C PRO A 834 -4.46 13.79 -28.33
N TYR A 835 -3.86 12.67 -28.75
CA TYR A 835 -4.06 11.37 -28.12
C TYR A 835 -2.80 10.96 -27.33
N ALA A 836 -3.01 10.58 -26.07
CA ALA A 836 -2.02 9.91 -25.23
C ALA A 836 -2.61 8.54 -24.83
N ILE A 837 -2.48 7.57 -25.74
CA ILE A 837 -3.05 6.24 -25.54
C ILE A 837 -2.11 5.42 -24.67
N GLU A 838 -2.61 4.93 -23.54
CA GLU A 838 -1.90 4.04 -22.62
C GLU A 838 -2.61 2.69 -22.56
N ALA A 839 -1.85 1.61 -22.46
CA ALA A 839 -2.35 0.30 -22.10
C ALA A 839 -1.75 -0.09 -20.76
N VAL A 840 -2.60 -0.48 -19.82
CA VAL A 840 -2.22 -1.02 -18.51
C VAL A 840 -2.61 -2.50 -18.48
N VAL A 841 -1.65 -3.38 -18.24
CA VAL A 841 -1.84 -4.83 -18.16
C VAL A 841 -1.75 -5.27 -16.71
N TYR A 842 -2.59 -6.22 -16.31
CA TYR A 842 -2.66 -6.77 -14.95
C TYR A 842 -2.44 -8.28 -14.99
N ASP A 843 -1.70 -8.83 -14.02
CA ASP A 843 -1.46 -10.26 -13.87
C ASP A 843 -2.48 -10.93 -12.92
N ASN A 844 -2.21 -12.18 -12.55
CA ASN A 844 -3.01 -12.99 -11.64
C ASN A 844 -2.76 -12.70 -10.15
N GLU A 845 -1.77 -11.88 -9.81
CA GLU A 845 -1.48 -11.44 -8.43
C GLU A 845 -1.81 -9.94 -8.22
N GLY A 846 -2.32 -9.28 -9.26
CA GLY A 846 -2.74 -7.88 -9.27
C GLY A 846 -1.63 -6.88 -9.59
N ALA A 847 -0.40 -7.31 -9.89
CA ALA A 847 0.63 -6.37 -10.32
C ALA A 847 0.35 -5.88 -11.74
N ARG A 848 0.85 -4.66 -12.04
CA ARG A 848 0.55 -3.99 -13.30
C ARG A 848 1.79 -3.54 -14.07
N GLY A 849 1.69 -3.64 -15.38
CA GLY A 849 2.61 -3.04 -16.34
C GLY A 849 1.91 -2.00 -17.19
N LYS A 850 2.64 -1.04 -17.73
CA LYS A 850 2.07 -0.04 -18.64
C LYS A 850 2.93 0.23 -19.87
N SER A 851 2.28 0.65 -20.95
CA SER A 851 2.92 1.11 -22.18
C SER A 851 2.11 2.23 -22.81
N VAL A 852 2.78 3.17 -23.48
CA VAL A 852 2.14 4.28 -24.19
C VAL A 852 2.31 4.07 -25.69
N LEU A 853 1.24 4.28 -26.45
CA LEU A 853 1.25 4.11 -27.90
C LEU A 853 2.27 5.02 -28.59
N GLY A 854 3.16 4.40 -29.39
CA GLY A 854 4.24 5.10 -30.08
C GLY A 854 5.47 5.34 -29.20
N GLN A 855 5.44 4.99 -27.91
CA GLN A 855 6.65 4.62 -27.19
C GLN A 855 6.91 3.15 -27.45
N THR A 856 8.12 2.79 -27.88
CA THR A 856 8.55 1.39 -27.74
C THR A 856 8.73 1.15 -26.25
N SER A 857 7.82 0.40 -25.60
CA SER A 857 8.12 -0.14 -24.27
C SER A 857 9.39 -0.98 -24.41
N ALA A 858 10.39 -0.69 -23.58
CA ALA A 858 11.52 -1.59 -23.43
C ALA A 858 10.94 -2.93 -22.93
N PRO A 859 11.21 -4.07 -23.59
CA PRO A 859 10.87 -5.34 -23.00
C PRO A 859 11.53 -5.42 -21.62
N ALA A 860 10.80 -5.95 -20.64
CA ALA A 860 11.30 -6.25 -19.32
C ALA A 860 12.66 -6.95 -19.47
N ILE A 861 13.72 -6.33 -18.96
CA ILE A 861 15.04 -6.95 -18.91
C ILE A 861 14.94 -8.03 -17.85
N THR A 862 14.67 -9.26 -18.30
CA THR A 862 14.92 -10.44 -17.49
C THR A 862 16.40 -10.44 -17.14
N SER A 863 16.66 -10.47 -15.84
CA SER A 863 17.98 -10.59 -15.25
C SER A 863 18.55 -11.98 -15.61
N ASN A 864 19.55 -12.00 -16.49
CA ASN A 864 20.78 -12.83 -16.43
C ASN A 864 21.28 -13.27 -17.81
N ASP A 865 22.26 -12.57 -18.34
CA ASP A 865 23.33 -13.17 -19.13
C ASP A 865 24.59 -12.31 -19.09
N GLY A 866 25.64 -12.84 -18.45
CA GLY A 866 26.90 -12.16 -18.17
C GLY A 866 27.72 -11.82 -19.43
N THR A 867 27.30 -10.80 -20.15
CA THR A 867 27.97 -10.29 -21.36
C THR A 867 29.12 -9.33 -21.04
N GLY A 868 29.28 -8.92 -19.78
CA GLY A 868 30.48 -8.26 -19.25
C GLY A 868 30.77 -6.85 -19.78
N LEU A 869 29.89 -6.30 -20.65
CA LEU A 869 29.94 -4.94 -21.20
C LEU A 869 28.61 -4.24 -20.88
N LYS A 870 28.68 -3.08 -20.22
CA LYS A 870 27.57 -2.16 -20.01
C LYS A 870 27.73 -0.96 -20.93
N VAL A 871 26.62 -0.49 -21.49
CA VAL A 871 26.59 0.67 -22.39
C VAL A 871 25.58 1.68 -21.84
N PHE A 872 26.04 2.86 -21.43
CA PHE A 872 25.19 3.92 -20.85
C PHE A 872 25.82 5.30 -21.04
N PRO A 873 25.07 6.42 -20.98
CA PRO A 873 23.65 6.44 -21.28
C PRO A 873 23.42 5.91 -22.70
N ASN A 874 22.21 5.46 -23.00
CA ASN A 874 21.87 4.89 -24.29
C ASN A 874 21.29 5.95 -25.24
N PRO A 875 22.12 6.56 -26.11
CA PRO A 875 23.00 7.70 -25.80
C PRO A 875 22.28 8.95 -25.27
N GLY A 876 22.96 9.71 -24.40
CA GLY A 876 22.54 11.03 -23.93
C GLY A 876 23.49 12.10 -24.43
N HIS A 877 22.98 13.16 -25.07
CA HIS A 877 23.78 14.27 -25.60
C HIS A 877 24.91 13.82 -26.55
N ASN A 878 24.64 12.82 -27.41
CA ASN A 878 25.60 12.18 -28.32
C ASN A 878 26.78 11.46 -27.64
N MET A 879 26.72 11.17 -26.34
CA MET A 879 27.75 10.44 -25.61
C MET A 879 27.27 9.05 -25.21
N VAL A 880 28.19 8.08 -25.28
CA VAL A 880 28.00 6.73 -24.75
C VAL A 880 29.25 6.29 -23.99
N TYR A 881 29.08 5.58 -22.88
CA TYR A 881 30.14 4.96 -22.09
C TYR A 881 30.08 3.45 -22.26
N PHE A 882 31.23 2.83 -22.51
CA PHE A 882 31.41 1.39 -22.44
C PHE A 882 32.08 1.08 -21.11
N GLU A 883 31.41 0.32 -20.26
CA GLU A 883 31.95 -0.12 -18.98
C GLU A 883 32.13 -1.65 -18.98
N PHE A 884 33.35 -2.12 -18.71
CA PHE A 884 33.68 -3.54 -18.73
C PHE A 884 34.93 -3.83 -17.89
N ASP A 885 34.98 -5.01 -17.27
CA ASP A 885 36.18 -5.43 -16.54
C ASP A 885 37.34 -5.84 -17.45
N VAL A 886 38.55 -5.52 -17.05
CA VAL A 886 39.78 -6.00 -17.69
C VAL A 886 40.53 -6.89 -16.70
N GLU A 887 40.63 -8.18 -17.02
CA GLU A 887 41.17 -9.22 -16.13
C GLU A 887 42.68 -9.13 -15.89
N LYS A 888 43.43 -8.53 -16.83
CA LYS A 888 44.85 -8.19 -16.70
C LYS A 888 45.15 -7.01 -17.62
N PRO A 889 46.18 -6.17 -17.34
CA PRO A 889 46.47 -5.03 -18.17
C PRO A 889 46.66 -5.43 -19.64
N SER A 890 45.90 -4.83 -20.54
CA SER A 890 45.82 -5.21 -21.96
C SER A 890 45.30 -4.07 -22.84
N ASP A 891 45.40 -4.22 -24.15
CA ASP A 891 44.72 -3.35 -25.10
C ASP A 891 43.32 -3.93 -25.39
N ALA A 892 42.39 -3.10 -25.86
CA ALA A 892 41.07 -3.54 -26.31
C ALA A 892 40.64 -2.85 -27.60
N VAL A 893 39.79 -3.52 -28.36
CA VAL A 893 39.10 -2.96 -29.52
C VAL A 893 37.62 -2.83 -29.17
N CYS A 894 37.14 -1.60 -29.08
CA CYS A 894 35.72 -1.29 -28.94
C CYS A 894 35.11 -1.12 -30.33
N SER A 895 33.97 -1.72 -30.61
CA SER A 895 33.31 -1.64 -31.93
C SER A 895 31.80 -1.46 -31.79
N ILE A 896 31.18 -0.84 -32.80
CA ILE A 896 29.73 -0.75 -32.97
C ILE A 896 29.38 -1.37 -34.32
N TYR A 897 28.43 -2.29 -34.34
CA TYR A 897 27.88 -2.92 -35.54
C TYR A 897 26.41 -2.52 -35.71
N SER A 898 25.92 -2.40 -36.94
CA SER A 898 24.49 -2.31 -37.22
C SER A 898 23.80 -3.65 -36.93
N ALA A 899 22.47 -3.64 -36.82
CA ALA A 899 21.67 -4.84 -36.56
C ALA A 899 21.85 -5.97 -37.59
N ASP A 900 22.22 -5.64 -38.85
CA ASP A 900 22.56 -6.62 -39.90
C ASP A 900 24.02 -7.12 -39.83
N GLY A 901 24.75 -6.76 -38.76
CA GLY A 901 26.12 -7.23 -38.48
C GLY A 901 27.23 -6.47 -39.18
N LYS A 902 26.95 -5.34 -39.85
CA LYS A 902 28.01 -4.53 -40.49
C LYS A 902 28.71 -3.64 -39.47
N LEU A 903 30.04 -3.58 -39.52
CA LEU A 903 30.82 -2.70 -38.66
C LEU A 903 30.55 -1.23 -39.02
N VAL A 904 30.04 -0.46 -38.06
CA VAL A 904 29.81 0.99 -38.19
C VAL A 904 31.06 1.77 -37.79
N ARG A 905 31.67 1.42 -36.64
CA ARG A 905 32.89 2.07 -36.14
C ARG A 905 33.66 1.15 -35.21
N SER A 906 34.98 1.31 -35.17
CA SER A 906 35.84 0.72 -34.13
C SER A 906 36.87 1.71 -33.59
N TRP A 907 37.31 1.49 -32.36
CA TRP A 907 38.33 2.24 -31.64
C TRP A 907 39.29 1.30 -30.94
N ASN A 908 40.59 1.56 -31.09
CA ASN A 908 41.62 0.85 -30.35
C ASN A 908 41.93 1.62 -29.07
N VAL A 909 41.90 0.94 -27.94
CA VAL A 909 42.14 1.49 -26.60
C VAL A 909 43.35 0.78 -26.03
N LYS A 910 44.41 1.53 -25.73
CA LYS A 910 45.68 0.96 -25.30
C LYS A 910 45.90 1.09 -23.79
N ASN A 911 46.67 0.16 -23.23
CA ASN A 911 47.14 0.18 -21.84
C ASN A 911 46.00 0.25 -20.80
N LEU A 912 44.91 -0.51 -20.98
CA LEU A 912 43.88 -0.60 -19.96
C LEU A 912 44.44 -1.28 -18.70
N ALA A 913 44.10 -0.75 -17.53
CA ALA A 913 44.51 -1.32 -16.25
C ALA A 913 43.66 -2.54 -15.88
N HIS A 914 44.12 -3.34 -14.92
CA HIS A 914 43.30 -4.39 -14.31
C HIS A 914 42.10 -3.78 -13.56
N GLY A 915 40.93 -4.41 -13.66
CA GLY A 915 39.68 -3.99 -13.03
C GLY A 915 38.72 -3.27 -13.99
N LEU A 916 37.65 -2.69 -13.42
CA LEU A 916 36.57 -2.06 -14.18
C LEU A 916 37.08 -0.85 -14.96
N GLN A 917 36.91 -0.89 -16.28
CA GLN A 917 37.21 0.22 -17.19
C GLN A 917 35.92 0.89 -17.63
N ARG A 918 35.92 2.22 -17.75
CA ARG A 918 34.82 3.01 -18.30
C ARG A 918 35.35 3.96 -19.36
N LEU A 919 34.90 3.79 -20.60
CA LEU A 919 35.42 4.51 -21.77
C LEU A 919 34.32 5.29 -22.44
N ALA A 920 34.54 6.59 -22.66
CA ALA A 920 33.56 7.48 -23.27
C ALA A 920 33.77 7.60 -24.79
N PHE A 921 32.69 7.52 -25.55
CA PHE A 921 32.67 7.70 -27.00
C PHE A 921 31.64 8.74 -27.39
N ASN A 922 32.07 9.71 -28.20
CA ASN A 922 31.18 10.68 -28.82
C ASN A 922 30.67 10.12 -30.16
N LEU A 923 29.35 10.07 -30.31
CA LEU A 923 28.65 9.50 -31.46
C LEU A 923 28.27 10.55 -32.51
N SER A 924 28.49 11.85 -32.26
CA SER A 924 28.04 12.95 -33.13
C SER A 924 28.57 12.91 -34.57
N GLU A 925 29.67 12.20 -34.81
CA GLU A 925 30.27 12.06 -36.15
C GLU A 925 29.92 10.75 -36.86
N LEU A 926 29.11 9.89 -36.23
CA LEU A 926 28.74 8.59 -36.81
C LEU A 926 27.44 8.71 -37.62
N PRO A 927 27.33 8.04 -38.78
CA PRO A 927 26.11 8.04 -39.61
C PRO A 927 25.06 7.09 -39.00
N LEU A 928 24.72 7.29 -37.73
CA LEU A 928 23.78 6.46 -37.00
C LEU A 928 22.37 6.98 -37.28
N VAL A 929 21.55 6.11 -37.86
CA VAL A 929 20.10 6.31 -37.96
C VAL A 929 19.41 5.70 -36.73
N PRO A 930 18.18 6.12 -36.38
CA PRO A 930 17.41 5.46 -35.35
C PRO A 930 17.34 3.95 -35.57
N GLY A 931 17.66 3.17 -34.55
CA GLY A 931 17.79 1.71 -34.66
C GLY A 931 18.67 1.08 -33.59
N GLN A 932 18.79 -0.26 -33.68
CA GLN A 932 19.60 -1.06 -32.78
C GLN A 932 21.00 -1.30 -33.36
N TYR A 933 21.98 -1.16 -32.49
CA TYR A 933 23.39 -1.36 -32.79
C TYR A 933 24.01 -2.30 -31.75
N LEU A 934 24.88 -3.19 -32.18
CA LEU A 934 25.60 -4.10 -31.30
C LEU A 934 26.96 -3.50 -30.96
N CYS A 935 27.17 -3.14 -29.70
CA CYS A 935 28.46 -2.75 -29.16
C CYS A 935 29.27 -4.00 -28.78
N ALA A 936 30.56 -3.98 -29.06
CA ALA A 936 31.47 -5.06 -28.72
C ALA A 936 32.77 -4.53 -28.12
N VAL A 937 33.37 -5.31 -27.21
CA VAL A 937 34.73 -5.10 -26.72
C VAL A 937 35.52 -6.40 -26.82
N ASP A 938 36.66 -6.35 -27.50
CA ASP A 938 37.62 -7.44 -27.65
C ASP A 938 38.95 -7.06 -26.98
N THR A 939 39.33 -7.72 -25.87
CA THR A 939 40.66 -7.53 -25.26
C THR A 939 41.73 -8.31 -26.02
N THR A 940 42.97 -7.83 -26.10
CA THR A 940 44.08 -8.52 -26.79
C THR A 940 44.62 -9.74 -26.04
N ILE A 941 43.97 -10.16 -24.95
CA ILE A 941 44.32 -11.36 -24.17
C ILE A 941 43.83 -12.61 -24.94
N PRO A 942 44.73 -13.53 -25.36
CA PRO A 942 44.33 -14.73 -26.08
C PRO A 942 43.38 -15.60 -25.24
N GLY A 943 42.20 -15.93 -25.79
CA GLY A 943 41.20 -16.79 -25.15
C GLY A 943 40.07 -16.06 -24.43
N ASN A 944 40.13 -14.73 -24.28
CA ASN A 944 39.03 -13.97 -23.70
C ASN A 944 37.83 -13.89 -24.64
N LYS A 945 36.63 -14.09 -24.09
CA LYS A 945 35.38 -13.96 -24.85
C LYS A 945 35.11 -12.49 -25.15
N ARG A 946 34.64 -12.22 -26.38
CA ARG A 946 34.11 -10.91 -26.79
C ARG A 946 32.96 -10.53 -25.85
N LYS A 947 33.00 -9.29 -25.35
CA LYS A 947 31.95 -8.71 -24.53
C LYS A 947 31.00 -7.92 -25.40
N LEU A 948 29.69 -8.02 -25.18
CA LEU A 948 28.66 -7.49 -26.07
C LEU A 948 27.62 -6.70 -25.30
N ALA A 949 27.06 -5.65 -25.89
CA ALA A 949 25.87 -4.99 -25.36
C ALA A 949 25.12 -4.27 -26.48
N TRP A 950 23.82 -4.02 -26.29
CA TRP A 950 23.03 -3.26 -27.26
C TRP A 950 23.10 -1.75 -26.99
N LEU A 951 23.20 -0.97 -28.07
CA LEU A 951 23.04 0.48 -28.13
C LEU A 951 21.82 0.77 -29.00
N ILE A 952 20.85 1.48 -28.44
CA ILE A 952 19.63 1.90 -29.12
C ILE A 952 19.71 3.41 -29.33
N ILE A 953 19.59 3.82 -30.58
CA ILE A 953 19.59 5.23 -30.95
C ILE A 953 18.15 5.56 -31.35
N GLN A 954 17.55 6.54 -30.67
CA GLN A 954 16.18 7.00 -30.89
C GLN A 954 16.13 8.12 -31.91
#